data_AF-A0AA88W2K6-F1
#
_entry.id   AF-A0AA88W2K6-F1
#
_cell.length_a   1.000
_cell.length_b   1.000
_cell.length_c   1.000
_cell.angle_alpha   90.00
_cell.angle_beta   90.00
_cell.angle_gamma   90.00
#
_symmetry.space_group_name_H-M   'P 1'
#
loop_
_entity.id
_entity.type
_entity.pdbx_description
1 polymer ?
#
loop_
_entity_poly.entity_id
_entity_poly.type
_entity_poly.pdbx_seq_one_letter_code
_entity_poly.pdbx_strand_id
1 'polypeptide(L)'
;ERFPDPKSLVKDLRRTGFKAIWMLDPGIKSEEGYFVYDSGSDRDIWSRARLWWANLVKDFIPNGVDGIWNDMNEPTLFKTVTKMMPGSNIHKGDAVLGGCQNHFHYHNAYGMLMARSTYEGMKLANEDKRPFVLTRAGFIGSQRYAATWTGDNLSTWEHLHMSISMVLQLGLSGQPLSGPDIGGFGGNATPRLFGRWMGVGAMFPFCRGHSEIDTIDHEPWSFGEECEEVCRLALKRRYRLLPHIYTLFYLAHTRGIPVAAPTFFADPKDPLLRTNENSFMLGPLLVYASTLPDQGVDQLEHTLPKGIWLSFDFDDSHPDLPAFYLQGGSIVPFGPPYQHVGEANLIDDLSLLVALDEHGKAKGVLFEDDGDGYEYTKGGYLLTTYVAELKSSVVTVRVSKIEGAWERPHRRLHVHLLLGKGAVVAAWGLDGEVLQMVMPSEEELSNLVSESEKKYKIQMENVKHIPNLEKVSGHKEVELSKTPVELKNGEWALQVVPWIGGRIISMQHIPSGTQWLHSRIDVNGYEEYSGTDWDLEQAGEAESIKLEGDIGGGLAFERQIYIREDNPKVFQIESSIIARKVGAGSSGSSRLVCLRVHPTFTLLHPTESFISFLSIDGSTHEIWPNSSEQLYEGDRRPNGDWMLVDKCLGFGLVNRFNVNEVYKCLVHWGTGTVNLELWSEERPVLRQSPLRISHEYEVRRIS
;
A
#
# COMPACT_ATOMS: atom_id res chain seq x y z
N GLU A 1 5.00 -11.92 30.36
CA GLU A 1 3.68 -11.53 30.91
C GLU A 1 2.53 -11.75 29.93
N ARG A 2 2.52 -11.12 28.75
CA ARG A 2 1.42 -11.31 27.77
C ARG A 2 1.39 -12.69 27.10
N PHE A 3 2.56 -13.28 26.84
CA PHE A 3 2.70 -14.62 26.28
C PHE A 3 3.58 -15.47 27.22
N PRO A 4 3.00 -16.10 28.26
CA PRO A 4 3.77 -16.83 29.25
C PRO A 4 4.37 -18.14 28.72
N ASP A 5 3.73 -18.78 27.74
CA ASP A 5 4.22 -19.99 27.06
C ASP A 5 3.98 -19.90 25.53
N PRO A 6 4.84 -19.16 24.80
CA PRO A 6 4.69 -19.03 23.36
C PRO A 6 4.88 -20.36 22.61
N LYS A 7 5.65 -21.30 23.15
CA LYS A 7 5.89 -22.61 22.51
C LYS A 7 4.61 -23.43 22.48
N SER A 8 3.86 -23.47 23.58
CA SER A 8 2.57 -24.16 23.60
C SER A 8 1.55 -23.50 22.67
N LEU A 9 1.46 -22.18 22.66
CA LEU A 9 0.56 -21.44 21.75
C LEU A 9 0.82 -21.81 20.29
N VAL A 10 2.07 -21.77 19.85
CA VAL A 10 2.40 -22.10 18.45
C VAL A 10 2.16 -23.58 18.16
N LYS A 11 2.41 -24.47 19.13
CA LYS A 11 2.08 -25.90 18.97
C LYS A 11 0.58 -26.12 18.74
N ASP A 12 -0.28 -25.40 19.48
CA ASP A 12 -1.72 -25.48 19.32
C ASP A 12 -2.18 -24.93 17.97
N LEU A 13 -1.64 -23.79 17.53
CA LEU A 13 -1.90 -23.20 16.21
C LEU A 13 -1.48 -24.14 15.07
N ARG A 14 -0.32 -24.80 15.19
CA ARG A 14 0.15 -25.76 14.18
C ARG A 14 -0.75 -26.98 14.05
N ARG A 15 -1.37 -27.42 15.15
CA ARG A 15 -2.33 -28.54 15.12
C ARG A 15 -3.58 -28.22 14.30
N THR A 16 -3.92 -26.95 14.16
CA THR A 16 -5.05 -26.47 13.34
C THR A 16 -4.59 -25.90 11.99
N GLY A 17 -3.33 -26.15 11.60
CA GLY A 17 -2.79 -25.78 10.29
C GLY A 17 -2.26 -24.34 10.16
N PHE A 18 -2.22 -23.57 11.26
CA PHE A 18 -1.66 -22.23 11.26
C PHE A 18 -0.14 -22.23 11.46
N LYS A 19 0.51 -21.19 10.91
CA LYS A 19 1.94 -20.90 11.07
C LYS A 19 2.11 -19.60 11.84
N ALA A 20 3.17 -19.49 12.63
CA ALA A 20 3.44 -18.28 13.42
C ALA A 20 4.56 -17.45 12.81
N ILE A 21 4.24 -16.23 12.36
CA ILE A 21 5.19 -15.25 11.84
C ILE A 21 5.38 -14.14 12.87
N TRP A 22 6.63 -13.82 13.23
CA TRP A 22 6.93 -12.90 14.32
C TRP A 22 7.71 -11.69 13.83
N MET A 23 7.35 -10.51 14.31
CA MET A 23 7.97 -9.25 13.92
C MET A 23 9.27 -8.98 14.69
N LEU A 24 10.30 -8.50 13.99
CA LEU A 24 11.59 -8.09 14.53
C LEU A 24 12.03 -6.78 13.89
N ASP A 25 12.30 -5.78 14.71
CA ASP A 25 12.74 -4.44 14.29
C ASP A 25 14.26 -4.30 14.41
N PRO A 26 14.89 -3.37 13.67
CA PRO A 26 16.33 -3.12 13.75
C PRO A 26 16.79 -2.46 15.06
N GLY A 27 15.86 -1.88 15.84
CA GLY A 27 16.17 -1.16 17.07
C GLY A 27 16.36 -2.09 18.27
N ILE A 28 17.50 -1.97 18.96
CA ILE A 28 17.74 -2.67 20.23
C ILE A 28 17.59 -1.66 21.38
N LYS A 29 16.76 -2.00 22.37
CA LYS A 29 16.60 -1.18 23.57
C LYS A 29 17.93 -1.17 24.36
N SER A 30 18.43 0.01 24.66
CA SER A 30 19.65 0.20 25.47
C SER A 30 19.33 0.02 26.95
N GLU A 31 19.42 -1.21 27.44
CA GLU A 31 19.05 -1.58 28.82
C GLU A 31 20.00 -2.65 29.35
N GLU A 32 20.75 -2.34 30.41
CA GLU A 32 21.66 -3.29 31.07
C GLU A 32 20.86 -4.46 31.67
N GLY A 33 21.32 -5.70 31.44
CA GLY A 33 20.62 -6.92 31.82
C GLY A 33 19.63 -7.42 30.77
N TYR A 34 19.38 -6.64 29.71
CA TYR A 34 18.69 -7.15 28.53
C TYR A 34 19.68 -7.91 27.64
N PHE A 35 19.58 -9.24 27.63
CA PHE A 35 20.59 -10.10 27.00
C PHE A 35 20.92 -9.75 25.54
N VAL A 36 19.97 -9.23 24.75
CA VAL A 36 20.24 -8.80 23.36
C VAL A 36 21.16 -7.58 23.36
N TYR A 37 20.88 -6.60 24.21
CA TYR A 37 21.74 -5.42 24.37
C TYR A 37 23.12 -5.79 24.94
N ASP A 38 23.15 -6.61 25.99
CA ASP A 38 24.39 -7.06 26.63
C ASP A 38 25.26 -7.84 25.63
N SER A 39 24.65 -8.78 24.88
CA SER A 39 25.36 -9.58 23.86
C SER A 39 25.87 -8.76 22.68
N GLY A 40 25.19 -7.66 22.31
CA GLY A 40 25.68 -6.73 21.30
C GLY A 40 26.85 -5.87 21.81
N SER A 41 26.84 -5.53 23.10
CA SER A 41 27.81 -4.66 23.75
C SER A 41 29.15 -5.35 24.05
N ASP A 42 29.19 -6.68 24.07
CA ASP A 42 30.41 -7.46 24.33
C ASP A 42 31.39 -7.50 23.13
N ARG A 43 32.63 -7.10 23.41
CA ARG A 43 33.90 -7.20 22.62
C ARG A 43 33.76 -7.26 21.08
N ASP A 44 33.36 -6.13 20.50
CA ASP A 44 33.48 -5.79 19.06
C ASP A 44 32.52 -6.53 18.11
N ILE A 45 31.41 -7.07 18.63
CA ILE A 45 30.34 -7.70 17.84
C ILE A 45 29.71 -6.76 16.80
N TRP A 46 29.73 -5.44 17.02
CA TRP A 46 29.27 -4.46 16.02
C TRP A 46 30.05 -4.52 14.69
N SER A 47 31.28 -5.05 14.67
CA SER A 47 32.03 -5.33 13.43
C SER A 47 31.55 -6.59 12.69
N ARG A 48 30.68 -7.39 13.31
CA ARG A 48 30.09 -8.64 12.81
C ARG A 48 28.57 -8.68 12.99
N ALA A 49 27.92 -7.52 12.94
CA ALA A 49 26.50 -7.35 13.30
C ALA A 49 25.57 -8.32 12.55
N ARG A 50 25.80 -8.59 11.26
CA ARG A 50 25.00 -9.57 10.51
C ARG A 50 25.11 -10.99 11.04
N LEU A 51 26.32 -11.43 11.39
CA LEU A 51 26.54 -12.76 11.96
C LEU A 51 25.92 -12.86 13.37
N TRP A 52 26.03 -11.80 14.16
CA TRP A 52 25.39 -11.73 15.47
C TRP A 52 23.85 -11.80 15.35
N TRP A 53 23.26 -11.02 14.46
CA TRP A 53 21.82 -11.07 14.17
C TRP A 53 21.38 -12.45 13.70
N ALA A 54 22.12 -13.06 12.76
CA ALA A 54 21.82 -14.40 12.26
C ALA A 54 21.84 -15.46 13.37
N ASN A 55 22.78 -15.36 14.34
CA ASN A 55 22.81 -16.28 15.48
C ASN A 55 21.65 -16.04 16.46
N LEU A 56 21.26 -14.79 16.70
CA LEU A 56 20.06 -14.51 17.49
C LEU A 56 18.81 -15.10 16.85
N VAL A 57 18.65 -14.92 15.53
CA VAL A 57 17.55 -15.51 14.78
C VAL A 57 17.61 -17.04 14.86
N LYS A 58 18.79 -17.63 14.66
CA LYS A 58 19.00 -19.08 14.76
C LYS A 58 18.50 -19.64 16.08
N ASP A 59 18.87 -19.01 17.19
CA ASP A 59 18.50 -19.45 18.54
C ASP A 59 17.03 -19.11 18.87
N PHE A 60 16.43 -18.17 18.13
CA PHE A 60 15.04 -17.76 18.29
C PHE A 60 14.05 -18.71 17.61
N ILE A 61 14.35 -19.21 16.41
CA ILE A 61 13.46 -20.10 15.63
C ILE A 61 12.95 -21.33 16.42
N PRO A 62 13.76 -22.03 17.23
CA PRO A 62 13.31 -23.15 18.07
C PRO A 62 12.18 -22.81 19.08
N ASN A 63 11.83 -21.54 19.28
CA ASN A 63 10.69 -21.13 20.10
C ASN A 63 9.33 -21.31 19.40
N GLY A 64 9.30 -21.87 18.19
CA GLY A 64 8.09 -22.16 17.45
C GLY A 64 7.85 -21.21 16.28
N VAL A 65 8.76 -20.30 15.99
CA VAL A 65 8.63 -19.33 14.89
C VAL A 65 8.75 -20.06 13.54
N ASP A 66 7.78 -19.85 12.65
CA ASP A 66 7.78 -20.43 11.29
C ASP A 66 8.33 -19.44 10.25
N GLY A 67 8.30 -18.14 10.55
CA GLY A 67 8.86 -17.08 9.71
C GLY A 67 9.02 -15.76 10.45
N ILE A 68 9.76 -14.83 9.86
CA ILE A 68 10.10 -13.55 10.50
C ILE A 68 9.65 -12.39 9.61
N TRP A 69 9.05 -11.39 10.23
CA TRP A 69 8.70 -10.11 9.63
C TRP A 69 9.69 -9.05 10.11
N ASN A 70 10.54 -8.54 9.21
CA ASN A 70 11.42 -7.41 9.49
C ASN A 70 10.72 -6.10 9.14
N ASP A 71 10.39 -5.33 10.16
CA ASP A 71 9.74 -4.02 10.05
C ASP A 71 10.70 -2.88 10.38
N MET A 72 10.31 -1.66 9.99
CA MET A 72 11.02 -0.41 10.26
C MET A 72 12.48 -0.38 9.76
N ASN A 73 12.83 -1.20 8.77
CA ASN A 73 14.20 -1.45 8.36
C ASN A 73 14.72 -0.56 7.21
N GLU A 74 14.07 0.59 6.98
CA GLU A 74 14.58 1.67 6.11
C GLU A 74 15.96 2.22 6.52
N PRO A 75 16.35 2.40 7.80
CA PRO A 75 15.65 2.28 9.09
C PRO A 75 14.85 3.52 9.53
N THR A 76 13.65 3.30 10.06
CA THR A 76 12.78 4.37 10.54
C THR A 76 13.13 4.82 11.97
N LEU A 77 13.23 6.14 12.20
CA LEU A 77 13.42 6.75 13.52
C LEU A 77 12.45 7.93 13.73
N PHE A 78 11.37 7.72 14.48
CA PHE A 78 10.30 8.71 14.63
C PHE A 78 10.70 10.04 15.30
N LYS A 79 11.78 10.04 16.10
CA LYS A 79 12.25 11.24 16.84
C LYS A 79 13.12 12.19 16.01
N THR A 80 13.42 11.84 14.76
CA THR A 80 14.21 12.68 13.86
C THR A 80 13.29 13.42 12.88
N VAL A 81 13.71 14.59 12.43
CA VAL A 81 12.97 15.39 11.43
C VAL A 81 12.76 14.60 10.14
N THR A 82 13.82 13.95 9.67
CA THR A 82 13.80 13.14 8.43
C THR A 82 13.13 11.77 8.60
N LYS A 83 12.75 11.39 9.83
CA LYS A 83 12.25 10.05 10.19
C LYS A 83 13.22 8.91 9.86
N MET A 84 14.51 9.21 9.65
CA MET A 84 15.56 8.26 9.27
C MET A 84 16.73 8.32 10.25
N MET A 85 17.60 7.32 10.20
CA MET A 85 18.86 7.35 10.93
C MET A 85 19.74 8.52 10.48
N PRO A 86 20.41 9.26 11.41
CA PRO A 86 21.28 10.37 11.04
C PRO A 86 22.38 9.93 10.08
N GLY A 87 22.66 10.75 9.07
CA GLY A 87 23.69 10.48 8.07
C GLY A 87 25.09 10.27 8.65
N SER A 88 25.38 10.87 9.81
CA SER A 88 26.63 10.75 10.55
C SER A 88 26.81 9.40 11.27
N ASN A 89 25.78 8.56 11.36
CA ASN A 89 25.90 7.25 11.98
C ASN A 89 26.89 6.38 11.21
N ILE A 90 27.84 5.77 11.93
CA ILE A 90 28.89 4.95 11.33
C ILE A 90 28.49 3.47 11.36
N HIS A 91 28.58 2.82 10.21
CA HIS A 91 28.30 1.40 9.99
C HIS A 91 29.62 0.68 9.69
N LYS A 92 29.92 -0.37 10.47
CA LYS A 92 31.05 -1.28 10.21
C LYS A 92 30.64 -2.37 9.22
N GLY A 93 30.29 -1.98 7.99
CA GLY A 93 29.88 -2.93 6.95
C GLY A 93 31.04 -3.80 6.47
N ASP A 94 30.74 -4.92 5.79
CA ASP A 94 31.80 -5.78 5.27
C ASP A 94 32.68 -5.05 4.26
N ALA A 95 33.94 -5.48 4.17
CA ALA A 95 34.89 -4.96 3.18
C ALA A 95 34.35 -5.01 1.75
N VAL A 96 33.65 -6.08 1.37
CA VAL A 96 33.08 -6.24 0.01
C VAL A 96 31.93 -5.27 -0.30
N LEU A 97 31.35 -4.63 0.73
CA LEU A 97 30.27 -3.64 0.60
C LEU A 97 30.75 -2.20 0.83
N GLY A 98 32.06 -1.98 1.02
CA GLY A 98 32.66 -0.66 1.23
C GLY A 98 33.26 -0.43 2.62
N GLY A 99 33.19 -1.41 3.53
CA GLY A 99 33.83 -1.34 4.84
C GLY A 99 33.16 -0.35 5.79
N CYS A 100 33.95 0.28 6.67
CA CYS A 100 33.45 1.28 7.60
C CYS A 100 33.03 2.55 6.84
N GLN A 101 31.73 2.87 6.81
CA GLN A 101 31.19 4.06 6.14
C GLN A 101 30.07 4.69 6.99
N ASN A 102 29.64 5.88 6.60
CA ASN A 102 28.51 6.55 7.22
C ASN A 102 27.15 5.97 6.72
N HIS A 103 26.04 6.44 7.28
CA HIS A 103 24.73 5.87 6.98
C HIS A 103 24.28 6.15 5.55
N PHE A 104 24.67 7.27 4.94
CA PHE A 104 24.31 7.58 3.56
C PHE A 104 24.79 6.52 2.57
N HIS A 105 25.94 5.91 2.82
CA HIS A 105 26.44 4.80 1.99
C HIS A 105 25.57 3.54 2.10
N TYR A 106 24.98 3.28 3.27
CA TYR A 106 24.28 2.03 3.56
C TYR A 106 22.75 2.13 3.61
N HIS A 107 22.17 3.33 3.64
CA HIS A 107 20.73 3.56 3.88
C HIS A 107 19.84 2.60 3.08
N ASN A 108 19.92 2.65 1.75
CA ASN A 108 19.10 1.82 0.86
C ASN A 108 19.45 0.33 0.90
N ALA A 109 20.64 -0.05 1.36
CA ALA A 109 21.06 -1.44 1.48
C ALA A 109 20.72 -2.05 2.85
N TYR A 110 20.40 -1.22 3.85
CA TYR A 110 20.22 -1.66 5.23
C TYR A 110 19.13 -2.73 5.35
N GLY A 111 17.93 -2.44 4.83
CA GLY A 111 16.79 -3.37 4.89
C GLY A 111 17.09 -4.71 4.25
N MET A 112 17.72 -4.70 3.06
CA MET A 112 18.15 -5.94 2.38
C MET A 112 19.17 -6.72 3.22
N LEU A 113 20.14 -6.05 3.85
CA LEU A 113 21.17 -6.70 4.66
C LEU A 113 20.60 -7.29 5.95
N MET A 114 19.61 -6.64 6.56
CA MET A 114 18.86 -7.18 7.68
C MET A 114 18.07 -8.42 7.24
N ALA A 115 17.28 -8.33 6.17
CA ALA A 115 16.50 -9.44 5.64
C ALA A 115 17.39 -10.64 5.25
N ARG A 116 18.55 -10.38 4.64
CA ARG A 116 19.57 -11.40 4.35
C ARG A 116 20.08 -12.07 5.62
N SER A 117 20.41 -11.30 6.65
CA SER A 117 20.91 -11.84 7.92
C SER A 117 19.84 -12.69 8.62
N THR A 118 18.57 -12.26 8.56
CA THR A 118 17.42 -13.03 9.05
C THR A 118 17.28 -14.35 8.29
N TYR A 119 17.32 -14.31 6.96
CA TYR A 119 17.26 -15.50 6.11
C TYR A 119 18.39 -16.49 6.43
N GLU A 120 19.63 -16.01 6.52
CA GLU A 120 20.80 -16.82 6.87
C GLU A 120 20.66 -17.43 8.27
N GLY A 121 20.16 -16.66 9.26
CA GLY A 121 19.89 -17.15 10.61
C GLY A 121 18.82 -18.24 10.66
N MET A 122 17.73 -18.07 9.92
CA MET A 122 16.68 -19.09 9.81
C MET A 122 17.21 -20.38 9.18
N LYS A 123 18.02 -20.26 8.13
CA LYS A 123 18.66 -21.41 7.48
C LYS A 123 19.64 -22.12 8.41
N LEU A 124 20.37 -21.39 9.26
CA LEU A 124 21.21 -21.97 10.30
C LEU A 124 20.41 -22.71 11.38
N ALA A 125 19.15 -22.33 11.63
CA ALA A 125 18.28 -23.01 12.58
C ALA A 125 17.75 -24.34 12.02
N ASN A 126 17.42 -24.36 10.73
CA ASN A 126 16.92 -25.53 10.03
C ASN A 126 17.23 -25.44 8.53
N GLU A 127 18.19 -26.25 8.06
CA GLU A 127 18.62 -26.24 6.65
C GLU A 127 17.65 -26.95 5.70
N ASP A 128 16.75 -27.76 6.25
CA ASP A 128 15.77 -28.56 5.51
C ASP A 128 14.48 -27.77 5.22
N LYS A 129 14.34 -26.54 5.73
CA LYS A 129 13.15 -25.70 5.55
C LYS A 129 13.46 -24.44 4.76
N ARG A 130 12.48 -24.00 3.97
CA ARG A 130 12.53 -22.71 3.25
C ARG A 130 12.27 -21.59 4.26
N PRO A 131 13.20 -20.64 4.44
CA PRO A 131 12.94 -19.48 5.30
C PRO A 131 11.85 -18.59 4.69
N PHE A 132 10.86 -18.23 5.50
CA PHE A 132 9.93 -17.15 5.18
C PHE A 132 10.38 -15.88 5.92
N VAL A 133 10.86 -14.90 5.16
CA VAL A 133 11.17 -13.55 5.65
C VAL A 133 10.27 -12.56 4.91
N LEU A 134 9.62 -11.66 5.65
CA LEU A 134 8.86 -10.54 5.11
C LEU A 134 9.60 -9.24 5.44
N THR A 135 9.79 -8.33 4.49
CA THR A 135 10.54 -7.07 4.69
C THR A 135 9.84 -5.86 4.08
N ARG A 136 9.94 -4.69 4.71
CA ARG A 136 9.39 -3.43 4.16
C ARG A 136 10.36 -2.83 3.17
N ALA A 137 11.58 -2.62 3.64
CA ALA A 137 12.65 -2.02 2.87
C ALA A 137 13.53 -3.10 2.22
N GLY A 138 14.01 -2.79 1.02
CA GLY A 138 14.89 -3.66 0.25
C GLY A 138 15.74 -2.87 -0.73
N PHE A 139 16.67 -3.59 -1.36
CA PHE A 139 17.49 -3.13 -2.47
C PHE A 139 17.43 -4.13 -3.64
N ILE A 140 18.06 -3.82 -4.76
CA ILE A 140 18.17 -4.75 -5.90
C ILE A 140 18.75 -6.08 -5.42
N GLY A 141 18.00 -7.17 -5.63
CA GLY A 141 18.40 -8.51 -5.21
C GLY A 141 17.81 -8.98 -3.87
N SER A 142 16.86 -8.24 -3.28
CA SER A 142 16.17 -8.63 -2.04
C SER A 142 15.30 -9.88 -2.19
N GLN A 143 14.81 -10.18 -3.40
CA GLN A 143 14.01 -11.37 -3.71
C GLN A 143 14.70 -12.70 -3.38
N ARG A 144 16.03 -12.68 -3.23
CA ARG A 144 16.81 -13.85 -2.82
C ARG A 144 16.59 -14.22 -1.35
N TYR A 145 16.07 -13.30 -0.55
CA TYR A 145 16.05 -13.41 0.90
C TYR A 145 14.66 -13.21 1.50
N ALA A 146 13.78 -12.40 0.89
CA ALA A 146 12.51 -12.04 1.51
C ALA A 146 11.39 -11.72 0.51
N ALA A 147 10.16 -11.94 0.97
CA ALA A 147 8.93 -11.32 0.45
C ALA A 147 8.87 -9.84 0.85
N THR A 148 8.09 -9.03 0.12
CA THR A 148 7.90 -7.60 0.45
C THR A 148 6.44 -7.23 0.55
N TRP A 149 6.05 -6.51 1.59
CA TRP A 149 4.76 -5.82 1.59
C TRP A 149 4.95 -4.33 1.28
N THR A 150 3.91 -3.67 0.79
CA THR A 150 4.00 -2.29 0.29
C THR A 150 4.02 -1.21 1.37
N GLY A 151 4.20 -1.58 2.64
CA GLY A 151 4.21 -0.65 3.78
C GLY A 151 2.81 -0.23 4.22
N ASP A 152 2.78 0.85 5.01
CA ASP A 152 1.65 1.29 5.82
C ASP A 152 0.62 2.05 4.96
N ASN A 153 -0.12 1.34 4.09
CA ASN A 153 -1.16 1.93 3.24
C ASN A 153 -2.40 2.34 4.05
N LEU A 154 -3.21 3.28 3.52
CA LEU A 154 -4.43 3.74 4.18
C LEU A 154 -5.65 2.95 3.74
N SER A 155 -6.66 2.90 4.60
CA SER A 155 -7.98 2.29 4.34
C SER A 155 -8.84 3.18 3.41
N THR A 156 -8.39 3.40 2.18
CA THR A 156 -9.10 4.21 1.16
C THR A 156 -9.19 3.53 -0.21
N TRP A 157 -10.14 3.96 -1.03
CA TRP A 157 -10.34 3.46 -2.40
C TRP A 157 -9.16 3.78 -3.32
N GLU A 158 -8.51 4.92 -3.11
CA GLU A 158 -7.31 5.33 -3.83
C GLU A 158 -6.14 4.39 -3.53
N HIS A 159 -5.95 3.99 -2.27
CA HIS A 159 -4.91 3.04 -1.89
C HIS A 159 -5.20 1.61 -2.35
N LEU A 160 -6.48 1.20 -2.39
CA LEU A 160 -6.89 -0.01 -3.09
C LEU A 160 -6.45 0.04 -4.57
N HIS A 161 -6.76 1.12 -5.27
CA HIS A 161 -6.40 1.29 -6.67
C HIS A 161 -4.87 1.27 -6.88
N MET A 162 -4.12 2.06 -6.10
CA MET A 162 -2.65 2.11 -6.17
C MET A 162 -1.99 0.76 -5.87
N SER A 163 -2.61 -0.10 -5.04
CA SER A 163 -2.03 -1.39 -4.68
C SER A 163 -1.74 -2.29 -5.88
N ILE A 164 -2.58 -2.22 -6.94
CA ILE A 164 -2.36 -2.98 -8.18
C ILE A 164 -1.06 -2.53 -8.84
N SER A 165 -0.92 -1.24 -9.12
CA SER A 165 0.28 -0.68 -9.75
C SER A 165 1.54 -0.91 -8.92
N MET A 166 1.47 -0.80 -7.58
CA MET A 166 2.62 -1.07 -6.71
C MET A 166 3.10 -2.52 -6.80
N VAL A 167 2.18 -3.49 -6.75
CA VAL A 167 2.52 -4.92 -6.87
C VAL A 167 3.14 -5.23 -8.23
N LEU A 168 2.58 -4.67 -9.30
CA LEU A 168 3.10 -4.88 -10.65
C LEU A 168 4.50 -4.30 -10.83
N GLN A 169 4.75 -3.09 -10.32
CA GLN A 169 6.05 -2.43 -10.42
C GLN A 169 7.13 -3.15 -9.60
N LEU A 170 6.78 -3.67 -8.41
CA LEU A 170 7.67 -4.54 -7.63
C LEU A 170 7.99 -5.83 -8.39
N GLY A 171 6.98 -6.48 -8.98
CA GLY A 171 7.16 -7.67 -9.82
C GLY A 171 8.12 -7.41 -11.00
N LEU A 172 7.91 -6.33 -11.74
CA LEU A 172 8.80 -5.89 -12.84
C LEU A 172 10.21 -5.56 -12.37
N SER A 173 10.36 -5.09 -11.13
CA SER A 173 11.64 -4.78 -10.50
C SER A 173 12.34 -6.02 -9.91
N GLY A 174 11.81 -7.22 -10.15
CA GLY A 174 12.40 -8.49 -9.73
C GLY A 174 11.97 -8.96 -8.34
N GLN A 175 10.89 -8.41 -7.78
CA GLN A 175 10.30 -8.82 -6.51
C GLN A 175 8.95 -9.54 -6.74
N PRO A 176 8.95 -10.86 -7.02
CA PRO A 176 7.75 -11.57 -7.46
C PRO A 176 6.76 -11.90 -6.34
N LEU A 177 7.18 -11.88 -5.07
CA LEU A 177 6.35 -12.16 -3.90
C LEU A 177 6.10 -10.86 -3.14
N SER A 178 5.10 -10.10 -3.61
CA SER A 178 4.70 -8.83 -3.00
C SER A 178 3.20 -8.59 -2.99
N GLY A 179 2.75 -7.71 -2.08
CA GLY A 179 1.33 -7.41 -1.83
C GLY A 179 1.13 -6.32 -0.78
N PRO A 180 -0.05 -5.70 -0.71
CA PRO A 180 -0.37 -4.67 0.28
C PRO A 180 -0.90 -5.26 1.59
N ASP A 181 -1.16 -4.39 2.56
CA ASP A 181 -2.05 -4.71 3.67
C ASP A 181 -3.49 -4.55 3.18
N ILE A 182 -4.14 -5.68 2.93
CA ILE A 182 -5.49 -5.75 2.37
C ILE A 182 -6.46 -5.14 3.37
N GLY A 183 -7.23 -4.16 2.91
CA GLY A 183 -8.13 -3.35 3.74
C GLY A 183 -7.53 -2.01 4.15
N GLY A 184 -6.21 -1.84 4.11
CA GLY A 184 -5.51 -0.68 4.62
C GLY A 184 -4.91 -0.92 6.02
N PHE A 185 -3.69 -0.44 6.23
CA PHE A 185 -3.03 -0.43 7.53
C PHE A 185 -3.59 0.69 8.42
N GLY A 186 -3.61 1.92 7.90
CA GLY A 186 -4.02 3.11 8.64
C GLY A 186 -5.50 3.44 8.47
N GLY A 187 -6.19 3.70 9.58
CA GLY A 187 -7.63 3.99 9.61
C GLY A 187 -8.53 2.76 9.35
N ASN A 188 -9.85 2.95 9.43
CA ASN A 188 -10.83 1.86 9.34
C ASN A 188 -11.42 1.71 7.94
N ALA A 189 -11.38 0.50 7.39
CA ALA A 189 -12.07 0.21 6.13
C ALA A 189 -13.60 0.23 6.31
N THR A 190 -14.33 0.58 5.25
CA THR A 190 -15.77 0.25 5.19
C THR A 190 -15.93 -1.21 4.77
N PRO A 191 -17.05 -1.89 5.11
CA PRO A 191 -17.29 -3.26 4.66
C PRO A 191 -17.16 -3.45 3.14
N ARG A 192 -17.63 -2.48 2.35
CA ARG A 192 -17.54 -2.54 0.89
C ARG A 192 -16.10 -2.39 0.41
N LEU A 193 -15.34 -1.44 0.98
CA LEU A 193 -13.91 -1.28 0.66
C LEU A 193 -13.14 -2.55 1.00
N PHE A 194 -13.33 -3.10 2.20
CA PHE A 194 -12.63 -4.30 2.65
C PHE A 194 -12.97 -5.51 1.78
N GLY A 195 -14.25 -5.74 1.48
CA GLY A 195 -14.69 -6.84 0.61
C GLY A 195 -14.12 -6.73 -0.81
N ARG A 196 -14.11 -5.52 -1.39
CA ARG A 196 -13.50 -5.27 -2.71
C ARG A 196 -12.00 -5.48 -2.70
N TRP A 197 -11.32 -4.98 -1.66
CA TRP A 197 -9.88 -5.15 -1.50
C TRP A 197 -9.51 -6.62 -1.30
N MET A 198 -10.29 -7.38 -0.53
CA MET A 198 -10.07 -8.81 -0.38
C MET A 198 -10.24 -9.55 -1.71
N GLY A 199 -11.23 -9.17 -2.52
CA GLY A 199 -11.44 -9.69 -3.87
C GLY A 199 -10.18 -9.60 -4.74
N VAL A 200 -9.59 -8.41 -4.87
CA VAL A 200 -8.36 -8.21 -5.66
C VAL A 200 -7.11 -8.73 -4.93
N GLY A 201 -7.01 -8.50 -3.63
CA GLY A 201 -5.87 -8.83 -2.79
C GLY A 201 -5.61 -10.33 -2.68
N ALA A 202 -6.69 -11.14 -2.71
CA ALA A 202 -6.59 -12.59 -2.78
C ALA A 202 -5.84 -13.08 -4.02
N MET A 203 -5.86 -12.31 -5.11
CA MET A 203 -5.19 -12.62 -6.37
C MET A 203 -3.75 -12.09 -6.45
N PHE A 204 -3.27 -11.31 -5.49
CA PHE A 204 -1.88 -10.87 -5.45
C PHE A 204 -0.93 -11.99 -5.01
N PRO A 205 0.36 -11.94 -5.40
CA PRO A 205 1.36 -12.94 -5.00
C PRO A 205 1.43 -13.10 -3.47
N PHE A 206 1.48 -11.98 -2.75
CA PHE A 206 1.36 -11.93 -1.29
C PHE A 206 -0.03 -11.43 -0.89
N CYS A 207 -0.73 -12.18 -0.04
CA CYS A 207 -2.11 -11.90 0.37
C CYS A 207 -2.19 -11.89 1.90
N ARG A 208 -2.35 -10.71 2.49
CA ARG A 208 -2.41 -10.52 3.95
C ARG A 208 -3.36 -9.37 4.29
N GLY A 209 -4.37 -9.62 5.13
CA GLY A 209 -5.10 -8.56 5.83
C GLY A 209 -4.32 -8.13 7.07
N HIS A 210 -4.19 -6.82 7.29
CA HIS A 210 -3.47 -6.25 8.42
C HIS A 210 -3.88 -4.80 8.67
N SER A 211 -3.84 -4.38 9.94
CA SER A 211 -4.12 -3.01 10.37
C SER A 211 -3.28 -2.58 11.55
N GLU A 212 -3.21 -1.26 11.79
CA GLU A 212 -2.55 -0.68 12.95
C GLU A 212 -3.33 -0.93 14.25
N ILE A 213 -2.63 -0.81 15.38
CA ILE A 213 -3.26 -0.81 16.69
C ILE A 213 -4.29 0.33 16.80
N ASP A 214 -5.40 0.07 17.48
CA ASP A 214 -6.54 1.00 17.67
C ASP A 214 -7.48 1.19 16.47
N THR A 215 -7.31 0.41 15.39
CA THR A 215 -8.34 0.23 14.35
C THR A 215 -9.36 -0.84 14.74
N ILE A 216 -10.45 -0.97 13.97
CA ILE A 216 -11.28 -2.17 14.01
C ILE A 216 -10.46 -3.37 13.52
N ASP A 217 -10.82 -4.55 14.02
CA ASP A 217 -10.26 -5.82 13.58
C ASP A 217 -10.40 -5.96 12.04
N HIS A 218 -9.29 -6.18 11.33
CA HIS A 218 -9.25 -6.31 9.86
C HIS A 218 -9.32 -7.77 9.38
N GLU A 219 -9.91 -8.67 10.18
CA GLU A 219 -10.27 -10.01 9.77
C GLU A 219 -11.62 -10.05 9.03
N PRO A 220 -11.84 -11.02 8.10
CA PRO A 220 -13.05 -11.06 7.26
C PRO A 220 -14.40 -11.00 7.98
N TRP A 221 -14.51 -11.52 9.20
CA TRP A 221 -15.75 -11.58 9.98
C TRP A 221 -16.08 -10.25 10.70
N SER A 222 -15.17 -9.29 10.70
CA SER A 222 -15.35 -8.02 11.42
C SER A 222 -16.26 -7.02 10.70
N PHE A 223 -16.60 -7.28 9.42
CA PHE A 223 -17.31 -6.36 8.53
C PHE A 223 -18.76 -6.76 8.20
N GLY A 224 -19.31 -7.73 8.93
CA GLY A 224 -20.67 -8.24 8.72
C GLY A 224 -20.75 -9.39 7.70
N GLU A 225 -21.87 -10.12 7.73
CA GLU A 225 -22.04 -11.40 7.02
C GLU A 225 -21.88 -11.27 5.50
N GLU A 226 -22.36 -10.18 4.89
CA GLU A 226 -22.23 -9.96 3.45
C GLU A 226 -20.78 -9.76 3.03
N CYS A 227 -20.01 -8.97 3.78
CA CYS A 227 -18.59 -8.77 3.52
C CYS A 227 -17.78 -10.06 3.77
N GLU A 228 -18.11 -10.77 4.84
CA GLU A 228 -17.49 -12.04 5.18
C GLU A 228 -17.70 -13.08 4.06
N GLU A 229 -18.89 -13.14 3.45
CA GLU A 229 -19.15 -14.03 2.31
C GLU A 229 -18.31 -13.65 1.09
N VAL A 230 -18.21 -12.37 0.74
CA VAL A 230 -17.33 -11.93 -0.36
C VAL A 230 -15.88 -12.32 -0.10
N CYS A 231 -15.39 -12.09 1.12
CA CYS A 231 -14.04 -12.48 1.52
C CYS A 231 -13.84 -14.00 1.43
N ARG A 232 -14.83 -14.79 1.87
CA ARG A 232 -14.83 -16.26 1.78
C ARG A 232 -14.73 -16.73 0.33
N LEU A 233 -15.50 -16.13 -0.58
CA LEU A 233 -15.44 -16.44 -2.01
C LEU A 233 -14.07 -16.07 -2.61
N ALA A 234 -13.54 -14.87 -2.30
CA ALA A 234 -12.22 -14.43 -2.73
C ALA A 234 -11.10 -15.39 -2.29
N LEU A 235 -11.10 -15.80 -1.02
CA LEU A 235 -10.12 -16.73 -0.48
C LEU A 235 -10.28 -18.14 -1.09
N LYS A 236 -11.51 -18.62 -1.31
CA LYS A 236 -11.74 -19.89 -2.03
C LYS A 236 -11.17 -19.85 -3.45
N ARG A 237 -11.30 -18.72 -4.17
CA ARG A 237 -10.66 -18.55 -5.50
C ARG A 237 -9.15 -18.69 -5.41
N ARG A 238 -8.52 -18.04 -4.42
CA ARG A 238 -7.08 -18.16 -4.18
C ARG A 238 -6.67 -19.61 -3.95
N TYR A 239 -7.36 -20.32 -3.06
CA TYR A 239 -7.04 -21.71 -2.72
C TYR A 239 -7.24 -22.67 -3.90
N ARG A 240 -8.30 -22.49 -4.69
CA ARG A 240 -8.49 -23.23 -5.95
C ARG A 240 -7.33 -23.00 -6.92
N LEU A 241 -6.88 -21.75 -7.05
CA LEU A 241 -5.80 -21.36 -7.96
C LEU A 241 -4.38 -21.60 -7.42
N LEU A 242 -4.20 -22.17 -6.22
CA LEU A 242 -2.87 -22.43 -5.67
C LEU A 242 -1.96 -23.25 -6.59
N PRO A 243 -2.42 -24.34 -7.27
CA PRO A 243 -1.57 -25.07 -8.20
C PRO A 243 -1.01 -24.18 -9.33
N HIS A 244 -1.84 -23.26 -9.83
CA HIS A 244 -1.43 -22.28 -10.84
C HIS A 244 -0.48 -21.24 -10.27
N ILE A 245 -0.83 -20.58 -9.16
CA ILE A 245 0.00 -19.56 -8.51
C ILE A 245 1.36 -20.13 -8.12
N TYR A 246 1.41 -21.37 -7.61
CA TYR A 246 2.65 -22.07 -7.27
C TYR A 246 3.50 -22.37 -8.50
N THR A 247 2.87 -22.77 -9.61
CA THR A 247 3.54 -22.90 -10.90
C THR A 247 4.13 -21.57 -11.38
N LEU A 248 3.42 -20.45 -11.19
CA LEU A 248 3.94 -19.12 -11.52
C LEU A 248 5.17 -18.75 -10.67
N PHE A 249 5.19 -19.11 -9.37
CA PHE A 249 6.39 -18.92 -8.54
C PHE A 249 7.58 -19.75 -9.03
N TYR A 250 7.36 -20.99 -9.50
CA TYR A 250 8.42 -21.77 -10.13
C TYR A 250 8.94 -21.13 -11.43
N LEU A 251 8.05 -20.58 -12.25
CA LEU A 251 8.44 -19.84 -13.46
C LEU A 251 9.18 -18.54 -13.12
N ALA A 252 8.77 -17.83 -12.07
CA ALA A 252 9.48 -16.66 -11.56
C ALA A 252 10.89 -17.03 -11.08
N HIS A 253 11.02 -18.12 -10.33
CA HIS A 253 12.30 -18.64 -9.85
C HIS A 253 13.26 -19.02 -10.99
N THR A 254 12.75 -19.68 -12.03
CA THR A 254 13.60 -20.23 -13.12
C THR A 254 13.81 -19.29 -14.30
N ARG A 255 12.89 -18.35 -14.54
CA ARG A 255 12.90 -17.48 -15.73
C ARG A 255 12.84 -15.98 -15.41
N GLY A 256 12.58 -15.59 -14.16
CA GLY A 256 12.46 -14.19 -13.76
C GLY A 256 11.18 -13.50 -14.23
N ILE A 257 10.17 -14.26 -14.67
CA ILE A 257 8.87 -13.69 -15.07
C ILE A 257 8.08 -13.32 -13.80
N PRO A 258 7.44 -12.14 -13.71
CA PRO A 258 6.60 -11.78 -12.57
C PRO A 258 5.43 -12.74 -12.39
N VAL A 259 5.02 -12.98 -11.14
CA VAL A 259 3.82 -13.80 -10.83
C VAL A 259 2.55 -13.05 -11.22
N ALA A 260 2.42 -11.80 -10.75
CA ALA A 260 1.45 -10.84 -11.26
C ALA A 260 2.15 -9.92 -12.26
N ALA A 261 1.70 -9.94 -13.52
CA ALA A 261 2.30 -9.17 -14.60
C ALA A 261 1.29 -8.14 -15.17
N PRO A 262 1.75 -7.00 -15.69
CA PRO A 262 0.85 -6.02 -16.32
C PRO A 262 0.12 -6.60 -17.53
N THR A 263 -1.11 -6.12 -17.78
CA THR A 263 -1.95 -6.56 -18.90
C THR A 263 -1.28 -6.44 -20.28
N PHE A 264 -0.41 -5.44 -20.48
CA PHE A 264 0.33 -5.28 -21.74
C PHE A 264 1.31 -6.43 -22.05
N PHE A 265 1.61 -7.33 -21.10
CA PHE A 265 2.40 -8.53 -21.39
C PHE A 265 1.68 -9.48 -22.36
N ALA A 266 0.34 -9.42 -22.41
CA ALA A 266 -0.44 -10.23 -23.33
C ALA A 266 -0.37 -9.73 -24.78
N ASP A 267 -0.24 -8.42 -24.99
CA ASP A 267 0.04 -7.82 -26.31
C ASP A 267 0.96 -6.58 -26.17
N PRO A 268 2.29 -6.76 -26.16
CA PRO A 268 3.23 -5.65 -25.96
C PRO A 268 3.20 -4.58 -27.07
N LYS A 269 2.58 -4.89 -28.21
CA LYS A 269 2.48 -4.00 -29.37
C LYS A 269 1.36 -2.98 -29.22
N ASP A 270 0.39 -3.23 -28.34
CA ASP A 270 -0.69 -2.28 -28.06
C ASP A 270 -0.29 -1.32 -26.93
N PRO A 271 -0.06 -0.02 -27.23
CA PRO A 271 0.33 0.94 -26.21
C PRO A 271 -0.81 1.31 -25.25
N LEU A 272 -2.08 1.11 -25.64
CA LEU A 272 -3.22 1.44 -24.78
C LEU A 272 -3.27 0.52 -23.56
N LEU A 273 -2.80 -0.72 -23.65
CA LEU A 273 -2.76 -1.63 -22.51
C LEU A 273 -1.84 -1.16 -21.36
N ARG A 274 -0.97 -0.16 -21.61
CA ARG A 274 -0.12 0.43 -20.56
C ARG A 274 -0.89 1.39 -19.64
N THR A 275 -2.08 1.85 -20.04
CA THR A 275 -2.93 2.72 -19.22
C THR A 275 -3.93 1.94 -18.37
N ASN A 276 -3.93 0.60 -18.44
CA ASN A 276 -4.82 -0.23 -17.65
C ASN A 276 -4.28 -0.37 -16.22
N GLU A 277 -4.93 0.30 -15.28
CA GLU A 277 -4.54 0.32 -13.86
C GLU A 277 -5.41 -0.59 -12.97
N ASN A 278 -6.45 -1.21 -13.55
CA ASN A 278 -7.42 -2.05 -12.84
C ASN A 278 -7.43 -3.52 -13.30
N SER A 279 -6.40 -3.95 -14.03
CA SER A 279 -6.24 -5.34 -14.48
C SER A 279 -4.79 -5.81 -14.46
N PHE A 280 -4.61 -7.12 -14.31
CA PHE A 280 -3.30 -7.77 -14.37
C PHE A 280 -3.40 -9.24 -14.76
N MET A 281 -2.28 -9.80 -15.21
CA MET A 281 -2.13 -11.19 -15.60
C MET A 281 -1.58 -12.03 -14.45
N LEU A 282 -2.18 -13.19 -14.21
CA LEU A 282 -1.60 -14.32 -13.49
C LEU A 282 -1.29 -15.42 -14.52
N GLY A 283 -0.10 -15.35 -15.13
CA GLY A 283 0.21 -16.17 -16.30
C GLY A 283 -0.74 -15.86 -17.47
N PRO A 284 -1.51 -16.84 -18.00
CA PRO A 284 -2.49 -16.63 -19.06
C PRO A 284 -3.88 -16.19 -18.56
N LEU A 285 -4.08 -16.08 -17.23
CA LEU A 285 -5.35 -15.65 -16.62
C LEU A 285 -5.32 -14.14 -16.44
N LEU A 286 -6.23 -13.41 -17.09
CA LEU A 286 -6.44 -11.98 -16.90
C LEU A 286 -7.44 -11.76 -15.76
N VAL A 287 -6.99 -11.04 -14.74
CA VAL A 287 -7.78 -10.57 -13.60
C VAL A 287 -8.19 -9.13 -13.86
N TYR A 288 -9.49 -8.85 -13.86
CA TYR A 288 -10.04 -7.51 -13.99
C TYR A 288 -10.80 -7.17 -12.72
N ALA A 289 -10.48 -6.06 -12.05
CA ALA A 289 -11.09 -5.70 -10.78
C ALA A 289 -11.69 -4.29 -10.85
N SER A 290 -12.77 -4.07 -10.09
CA SER A 290 -13.24 -2.70 -9.87
C SER A 290 -12.64 -2.12 -8.60
N THR A 291 -12.02 -0.96 -8.72
CA THR A 291 -11.41 -0.20 -7.62
C THR A 291 -12.21 1.07 -7.29
N LEU A 292 -13.45 1.15 -7.79
CA LEU A 292 -14.35 2.28 -7.59
C LEU A 292 -15.39 1.96 -6.49
N PRO A 293 -15.80 2.96 -5.69
CA PRO A 293 -16.75 2.77 -4.59
C PRO A 293 -18.16 2.40 -5.05
N ASP A 294 -18.60 2.99 -6.15
CA ASP A 294 -19.97 2.98 -6.64
C ASP A 294 -20.22 1.93 -7.73
N GLN A 295 -19.16 1.43 -8.38
CA GLN A 295 -19.27 0.51 -9.51
C GLN A 295 -18.76 -0.89 -9.18
N GLY A 296 -19.57 -1.92 -9.45
CA GLY A 296 -19.15 -3.32 -9.46
C GLY A 296 -18.32 -3.66 -10.70
N VAL A 297 -17.63 -4.81 -10.69
CA VAL A 297 -16.86 -5.27 -11.87
C VAL A 297 -17.76 -5.48 -13.10
N ASP A 298 -19.02 -5.87 -12.88
CA ASP A 298 -20.03 -6.10 -13.92
C ASP A 298 -20.49 -4.82 -14.63
N GLN A 299 -20.19 -3.65 -14.04
CA GLN A 299 -20.54 -2.34 -14.57
C GLN A 299 -19.38 -1.65 -15.30
N LEU A 300 -18.17 -2.23 -15.23
CA LEU A 300 -17.00 -1.67 -15.87
C LEU A 300 -16.90 -2.09 -17.34
N GLU A 301 -16.36 -1.19 -18.15
CA GLU A 301 -15.90 -1.55 -19.49
C GLU A 301 -14.55 -2.26 -19.39
N HIS A 302 -14.48 -3.48 -19.90
CA HIS A 302 -13.26 -4.29 -19.88
C HIS A 302 -12.49 -4.15 -21.18
N THR A 303 -11.32 -3.50 -21.13
CA THR A 303 -10.41 -3.41 -22.28
C THR A 303 -9.57 -4.67 -22.37
N LEU A 304 -10.03 -5.64 -23.15
CA LEU A 304 -9.33 -6.91 -23.36
C LEU A 304 -8.22 -6.78 -24.43
N PRO A 305 -7.05 -7.44 -24.24
CA PRO A 305 -6.04 -7.53 -25.29
C PRO A 305 -6.57 -8.22 -26.55
N LYS A 306 -5.89 -8.04 -27.68
CA LYS A 306 -6.24 -8.75 -28.91
C LYS A 306 -6.15 -10.27 -28.74
N GLY A 307 -7.04 -10.98 -29.42
CA GLY A 307 -7.11 -12.45 -29.42
C GLY A 307 -8.35 -12.98 -28.72
N ILE A 308 -8.33 -14.28 -28.41
CA ILE A 308 -9.44 -14.97 -27.74
C ILE A 308 -9.28 -14.83 -26.23
N TRP A 309 -10.33 -14.36 -25.56
CA TRP A 309 -10.41 -14.25 -24.11
C TRP A 309 -11.76 -14.79 -23.65
N LEU A 310 -11.75 -15.91 -22.94
CA LEU A 310 -12.98 -16.58 -22.52
C LEU A 310 -13.22 -16.30 -21.04
N SER A 311 -14.36 -15.68 -20.71
CA SER A 311 -14.76 -15.43 -19.33
C SER A 311 -15.14 -16.73 -18.62
N PHE A 312 -14.86 -16.80 -17.32
CA PHE A 312 -15.27 -17.91 -16.46
C PHE A 312 -15.36 -17.46 -14.99
N ASP A 313 -16.03 -18.25 -14.17
CA ASP A 313 -16.04 -18.14 -12.71
C ASP A 313 -16.02 -19.54 -12.08
N PHE A 314 -16.03 -19.63 -10.75
CA PHE A 314 -16.15 -20.90 -10.03
C PHE A 314 -17.52 -21.04 -9.35
N ASP A 315 -18.58 -20.65 -10.07
CA ASP A 315 -19.94 -20.50 -9.56
C ASP A 315 -20.03 -19.50 -8.38
N ASP A 316 -19.16 -18.50 -8.40
CA ASP A 316 -18.94 -17.54 -7.31
C ASP A 316 -18.98 -16.09 -7.80
N SER A 317 -19.67 -15.83 -8.92
CA SER A 317 -19.84 -14.48 -9.47
C SER A 317 -20.45 -13.52 -8.45
N HIS A 318 -19.80 -12.36 -8.30
CA HIS A 318 -20.17 -11.31 -7.36
C HIS A 318 -19.62 -9.95 -7.87
N PRO A 319 -20.37 -8.84 -7.79
CA PRO A 319 -19.93 -7.50 -8.22
C PRO A 319 -18.61 -7.03 -7.57
N ASP A 320 -18.40 -7.44 -6.32
CA ASP A 320 -17.21 -7.10 -5.52
C ASP A 320 -16.01 -8.05 -5.70
N LEU A 321 -16.11 -9.05 -6.57
CA LEU A 321 -14.99 -9.94 -6.88
C LEU A 321 -14.44 -9.64 -8.29
N PRO A 322 -13.14 -9.91 -8.55
CA PRO A 322 -12.59 -9.71 -9.88
C PRO A 322 -13.26 -10.61 -10.94
N ALA A 323 -13.38 -10.11 -12.17
CA ALA A 323 -13.73 -10.92 -13.33
C ALA A 323 -12.48 -11.65 -13.84
N PHE A 324 -12.65 -12.89 -14.28
CA PHE A 324 -11.57 -13.70 -14.86
C PHE A 324 -11.80 -13.98 -16.34
N TYR A 325 -10.72 -13.85 -17.10
CA TYR A 325 -10.65 -14.24 -18.50
C TYR A 325 -9.45 -15.15 -18.72
N LEU A 326 -9.65 -16.27 -19.41
CA LEU A 326 -8.56 -17.14 -19.83
C LEU A 326 -8.18 -16.83 -21.28
N GLN A 327 -6.90 -16.59 -21.51
CA GLN A 327 -6.35 -16.40 -22.85
C GLN A 327 -6.48 -17.69 -23.68
N GLY A 328 -7.02 -17.59 -24.90
CA GLY A 328 -7.06 -18.71 -25.84
C GLY A 328 -5.67 -19.25 -26.12
N GLY A 329 -5.55 -20.57 -26.23
CA GLY A 329 -4.26 -21.26 -26.33
C GLY A 329 -3.71 -21.76 -25.00
N SER A 330 -4.46 -21.61 -23.90
CA SER A 330 -3.94 -21.83 -22.54
C SER A 330 -4.67 -22.92 -21.77
N ILE A 331 -3.93 -23.61 -20.90
CA ILE A 331 -4.45 -24.53 -19.90
C ILE A 331 -3.99 -24.06 -18.52
N VAL A 332 -4.92 -23.92 -17.57
CA VAL A 332 -4.64 -23.53 -16.18
C VAL A 332 -5.06 -24.64 -15.21
N PRO A 333 -4.14 -25.18 -14.39
CA PRO A 333 -4.49 -26.16 -13.37
C PRO A 333 -5.11 -25.49 -12.14
N PHE A 334 -6.11 -26.12 -11.54
CA PHE A 334 -6.69 -25.69 -10.28
C PHE A 334 -7.10 -26.91 -9.43
N GLY A 335 -7.13 -26.72 -8.11
CA GLY A 335 -7.41 -27.76 -7.12
C GLY A 335 -8.67 -27.48 -6.30
N PRO A 336 -8.96 -28.34 -5.32
CA PRO A 336 -10.06 -28.10 -4.38
C PRO A 336 -9.74 -26.93 -3.42
N PRO A 337 -10.78 -26.30 -2.84
CA PRO A 337 -10.58 -25.22 -1.88
C PRO A 337 -10.24 -25.79 -0.50
N TYR A 338 -8.98 -25.66 -0.06
CA TYR A 338 -8.54 -26.03 1.29
C TYR A 338 -8.76 -24.89 2.30
N GLN A 339 -8.83 -25.22 3.59
CA GLN A 339 -8.76 -24.24 4.67
C GLN A 339 -7.33 -23.76 4.92
N HIS A 340 -6.36 -24.65 4.71
CA HIS A 340 -4.94 -24.35 4.75
C HIS A 340 -4.16 -25.28 3.82
N VAL A 341 -2.98 -24.86 3.37
CA VAL A 341 -2.18 -25.62 2.39
C VAL A 341 -1.79 -27.03 2.85
N GLY A 342 -1.71 -27.26 4.17
CA GLY A 342 -1.42 -28.58 4.73
C GLY A 342 -2.55 -29.62 4.62
N GLU A 343 -3.75 -29.26 4.17
CA GLU A 343 -4.82 -30.23 3.88
C GLU A 343 -4.64 -30.92 2.52
N ALA A 344 -3.81 -30.33 1.64
CA ALA A 344 -3.61 -30.83 0.28
C ALA A 344 -3.04 -32.25 0.28
N ASN A 345 -3.62 -33.11 -0.55
CA ASN A 345 -3.18 -34.48 -0.73
C ASN A 345 -2.81 -34.73 -2.21
N LEU A 346 -1.75 -35.51 -2.43
CA LEU A 346 -1.28 -35.87 -3.77
C LEU A 346 -2.36 -36.58 -4.61
N ILE A 347 -3.28 -37.30 -3.98
CA ILE A 347 -4.36 -38.02 -4.67
C ILE A 347 -5.64 -37.20 -4.86
N ASP A 348 -5.66 -35.94 -4.42
CA ASP A 348 -6.81 -35.05 -4.63
C ASP A 348 -7.07 -34.85 -6.12
N ASP A 349 -8.34 -34.61 -6.47
CA ASP A 349 -8.73 -34.37 -7.85
C ASP A 349 -8.02 -33.12 -8.40
N LEU A 350 -7.40 -33.27 -9.57
CA LEU A 350 -6.84 -32.15 -10.32
C LEU A 350 -7.85 -31.69 -11.36
N SER A 351 -8.04 -30.37 -11.50
CA SER A 351 -8.85 -29.81 -12.57
C SER A 351 -7.99 -29.00 -13.54
N LEU A 352 -8.33 -29.06 -14.84
CA LEU A 352 -7.70 -28.27 -15.89
C LEU A 352 -8.74 -27.39 -16.57
N LEU A 353 -8.55 -26.07 -16.53
CA LEU A 353 -9.32 -25.13 -17.31
C LEU A 353 -8.65 -24.92 -18.67
N VAL A 354 -9.36 -25.20 -19.76
CA VAL A 354 -8.82 -25.22 -21.13
C VAL A 354 -9.54 -24.17 -21.98
N ALA A 355 -8.78 -23.25 -22.57
CA ALA A 355 -9.27 -22.34 -23.61
C ALA A 355 -8.46 -22.58 -24.90
N LEU A 356 -9.13 -23.05 -25.96
CA LEU A 356 -8.48 -23.27 -27.25
C LEU A 356 -8.21 -21.94 -27.97
N ASP A 357 -7.11 -21.89 -28.72
CA ASP A 357 -6.81 -20.80 -29.64
C ASP A 357 -7.60 -20.92 -30.96
N GLU A 358 -7.37 -19.99 -31.88
CA GLU A 358 -7.95 -19.97 -33.23
C GLU A 358 -7.56 -21.17 -34.11
N HIS A 359 -6.56 -21.94 -33.70
CA HIS A 359 -6.11 -23.17 -34.36
C HIS A 359 -6.57 -24.43 -33.62
N GLY A 360 -7.43 -24.29 -32.61
CA GLY A 360 -7.97 -25.39 -31.83
C GLY A 360 -6.92 -26.04 -30.91
N LYS A 361 -5.92 -25.30 -30.45
CA LYS A 361 -4.85 -25.80 -29.58
C LYS A 361 -4.83 -25.09 -28.25
N ALA A 362 -4.33 -25.75 -27.20
CA ALA A 362 -3.98 -25.12 -25.95
C ALA A 362 -2.79 -25.81 -25.27
N LYS A 363 -2.07 -25.07 -24.42
CA LYS A 363 -0.95 -25.60 -23.65
C LYS A 363 -0.94 -25.00 -22.24
N GLY A 364 -0.56 -25.81 -21.27
CA GLY A 364 -0.34 -25.34 -19.89
C GLY A 364 0.69 -26.19 -19.18
N VAL A 365 1.09 -25.70 -18.01
CA VAL A 365 2.12 -26.33 -17.19
C VAL A 365 1.63 -26.39 -15.75
N LEU A 366 1.95 -27.48 -15.06
CA LEU A 366 1.75 -27.66 -13.63
C LEU A 366 3.08 -28.05 -12.99
N PHE A 367 3.52 -27.31 -11.99
CA PHE A 367 4.68 -27.63 -11.15
C PHE A 367 4.22 -28.11 -9.78
N GLU A 368 4.78 -29.22 -9.34
CA GLU A 368 4.54 -29.82 -8.02
C GLU A 368 5.90 -30.22 -7.42
N ASP A 369 6.11 -29.92 -6.14
CA ASP A 369 7.20 -30.46 -5.31
C ASP A 369 6.69 -30.70 -3.87
N ASP A 370 7.57 -31.06 -2.94
CA ASP A 370 7.23 -31.29 -1.52
C ASP A 370 6.67 -30.05 -0.77
N GLY A 371 6.59 -28.87 -1.41
CA GLY A 371 6.05 -27.63 -0.86
C GLY A 371 6.97 -26.89 0.12
N ASP A 372 7.78 -27.62 0.88
CA ASP A 372 8.84 -27.11 1.76
C ASP A 372 10.16 -27.87 1.49
N GLY A 373 11.28 -27.30 1.90
CA GLY A 373 12.62 -27.85 1.70
C GLY A 373 13.17 -27.72 0.28
N TYR A 374 14.30 -28.40 0.02
CA TYR A 374 15.16 -28.10 -1.13
C TYR A 374 15.30 -29.25 -2.15
N GLU A 375 14.53 -30.32 -2.04
CA GLU A 375 14.64 -31.48 -2.94
C GLU A 375 14.34 -31.14 -4.41
N TYR A 376 13.50 -30.13 -4.67
CA TYR A 376 13.27 -29.60 -6.01
C TYR A 376 14.58 -29.17 -6.72
N THR A 377 15.60 -28.71 -5.98
CA THR A 377 16.91 -28.32 -6.53
C THR A 377 17.73 -29.51 -7.03
N LYS A 378 17.43 -30.71 -6.54
CA LYS A 378 18.07 -31.98 -6.92
C LYS A 378 17.24 -32.78 -7.92
N GLY A 379 16.12 -32.21 -8.39
CA GLY A 379 15.19 -32.88 -9.30
C GLY A 379 13.96 -33.51 -8.64
N GLY A 380 13.80 -33.41 -7.31
CA GLY A 380 12.61 -33.87 -6.56
C GLY A 380 11.39 -32.97 -6.79
N TYR A 381 10.92 -32.91 -8.03
CA TYR A 381 9.71 -32.20 -8.46
C TYR A 381 9.08 -32.94 -9.64
N LEU A 382 7.84 -32.55 -9.98
CA LEU A 382 7.13 -32.95 -11.18
C LEU A 382 6.68 -31.70 -11.94
N LEU A 383 7.20 -31.51 -13.14
CA LEU A 383 6.73 -30.48 -14.06
C LEU A 383 5.98 -31.14 -15.23
N THR A 384 4.66 -30.99 -15.24
CA THR A 384 3.80 -31.58 -16.26
C THR A 384 3.39 -30.54 -17.29
N THR A 385 3.62 -30.82 -18.58
CA THR A 385 3.10 -30.01 -19.69
C THR A 385 1.89 -30.67 -20.33
N TYR A 386 0.71 -30.10 -20.12
CA TYR A 386 -0.52 -30.52 -20.77
C TYR A 386 -0.69 -29.82 -22.13
N VAL A 387 -1.25 -30.53 -23.09
CA VAL A 387 -1.68 -29.97 -24.38
C VAL A 387 -3.09 -30.43 -24.70
N ALA A 388 -3.86 -29.54 -25.33
CA ALA A 388 -5.16 -29.84 -25.91
C ALA A 388 -5.10 -29.57 -27.42
N GLU A 389 -5.68 -30.47 -28.22
CA GLU A 389 -5.79 -30.32 -29.68
C GLU A 389 -7.19 -30.74 -30.14
N LEU A 390 -7.87 -29.86 -30.86
CA LEU A 390 -9.11 -30.13 -31.57
C LEU A 390 -8.79 -30.75 -32.93
N LYS A 391 -9.34 -31.94 -33.18
CA LYS A 391 -9.33 -32.58 -34.51
C LYS A 391 -10.74 -33.02 -34.86
N SER A 392 -11.22 -32.56 -36.03
CA SER A 392 -12.62 -32.71 -36.44
C SER A 392 -13.57 -32.11 -35.39
N SER A 393 -14.14 -32.94 -34.52
CA SER A 393 -15.06 -32.52 -33.44
C SER A 393 -14.64 -33.09 -32.09
N VAL A 394 -13.39 -33.53 -31.93
CA VAL A 394 -12.89 -34.12 -30.69
C VAL A 394 -11.70 -33.32 -30.18
N VAL A 395 -11.81 -32.81 -28.96
CA VAL A 395 -10.69 -32.22 -28.22
C VAL A 395 -9.98 -33.34 -27.47
N THR A 396 -8.70 -33.51 -27.75
CA THR A 396 -7.85 -34.47 -27.05
C THR A 396 -6.93 -33.72 -26.10
N VAL A 397 -7.03 -34.01 -24.79
CA VAL A 397 -6.13 -33.51 -23.76
C VAL A 397 -5.17 -34.61 -23.35
N ARG A 398 -3.87 -34.29 -23.31
CA ARG A 398 -2.82 -35.27 -22.97
C ARG A 398 -1.61 -34.58 -22.34
N VAL A 399 -0.80 -35.37 -21.64
CA VAL A 399 0.54 -34.96 -21.24
C VAL A 399 1.47 -35.02 -22.46
N SER A 400 2.18 -33.93 -22.73
CA SER A 400 3.15 -33.83 -23.83
C SER A 400 4.60 -33.96 -23.38
N LYS A 401 4.89 -33.53 -22.15
CA LYS A 401 6.23 -33.54 -21.56
C LYS A 401 6.13 -33.64 -20.04
N ILE A 402 7.08 -34.36 -19.45
CA ILE A 402 7.30 -34.46 -18.00
C ILE A 402 8.76 -34.12 -17.74
N GLU A 403 9.03 -33.37 -16.68
CA GLU A 403 10.38 -33.09 -16.18
C GLU A 403 10.41 -33.26 -14.65
N GLY A 404 11.61 -33.54 -14.12
CA GLY A 404 11.80 -33.89 -12.72
C GLY A 404 11.72 -35.41 -12.46
N ALA A 405 12.11 -35.81 -11.26
CA ALA A 405 12.22 -37.20 -10.82
C ALA A 405 11.05 -37.64 -9.93
N TRP A 406 10.11 -36.73 -9.61
CA TRP A 406 8.99 -37.06 -8.76
C TRP A 406 7.94 -37.89 -9.51
N GLU A 407 7.43 -38.93 -8.86
CA GLU A 407 6.46 -39.84 -9.46
C GLU A 407 5.11 -39.14 -9.62
N ARG A 408 4.45 -39.34 -10.78
CA ARG A 408 3.11 -38.80 -11.02
C ARG A 408 2.11 -39.44 -10.06
N PRO A 409 1.32 -38.66 -9.31
CA PRO A 409 0.28 -39.21 -8.47
C PRO A 409 -0.85 -39.83 -9.29
N HIS A 410 -1.41 -40.94 -8.81
CA HIS A 410 -2.58 -41.55 -9.42
C HIS A 410 -3.85 -40.90 -8.88
N ARG A 411 -4.35 -39.90 -9.59
CA ARG A 411 -5.53 -39.09 -9.21
C ARG A 411 -6.48 -38.90 -10.39
N ARG A 412 -7.72 -38.51 -10.09
CA ARG A 412 -8.69 -38.15 -11.12
C ARG A 412 -8.35 -36.78 -11.71
N LEU A 413 -8.64 -36.63 -12.99
CA LEU A 413 -8.49 -35.40 -13.75
C LEU A 413 -9.86 -34.93 -14.23
N HIS A 414 -10.22 -33.68 -13.93
CA HIS A 414 -11.43 -33.05 -14.43
C HIS A 414 -11.07 -31.94 -15.42
N VAL A 415 -11.35 -32.15 -16.70
CA VAL A 415 -11.04 -31.18 -17.75
C VAL A 415 -12.27 -30.33 -18.02
N HIS A 416 -12.14 -29.01 -17.85
CA HIS A 416 -13.14 -28.00 -18.13
C HIS A 416 -12.76 -27.27 -19.43
N LEU A 417 -13.45 -27.55 -20.52
CA LEU A 417 -13.27 -26.87 -21.80
C LEU A 417 -14.19 -25.65 -21.87
N LEU A 418 -13.60 -24.46 -21.92
CA LEU A 418 -14.32 -23.20 -22.10
C LEU A 418 -14.78 -23.05 -23.55
N LEU A 419 -16.06 -22.72 -23.72
CA LEU A 419 -16.72 -22.55 -25.02
C LEU A 419 -17.15 -21.10 -25.29
N GLY A 420 -16.99 -20.21 -24.30
CA GLY A 420 -17.31 -18.78 -24.36
C GLY A 420 -18.48 -18.39 -23.47
N LYS A 421 -18.46 -17.12 -23.02
CA LYS A 421 -19.47 -16.55 -22.10
C LYS A 421 -19.78 -17.43 -20.88
N GLY A 422 -18.75 -17.99 -20.25
CA GLY A 422 -18.88 -18.89 -19.10
C GLY A 422 -19.37 -20.31 -19.42
N ALA A 423 -19.75 -20.63 -20.66
CA ALA A 423 -20.16 -21.98 -21.01
C ALA A 423 -18.98 -22.96 -20.97
N VAL A 424 -19.20 -24.12 -20.36
CA VAL A 424 -18.19 -25.15 -20.16
C VAL A 424 -18.75 -26.52 -20.52
N VAL A 425 -17.94 -27.32 -21.22
CA VAL A 425 -18.13 -28.78 -21.27
C VAL A 425 -17.03 -29.42 -20.45
N ALA A 426 -17.39 -30.37 -19.60
CA ALA A 426 -16.43 -31.01 -18.71
C ALA A 426 -16.42 -32.53 -18.88
N ALA A 427 -15.25 -33.13 -18.63
CA ALA A 427 -15.07 -34.57 -18.71
C ALA A 427 -14.08 -35.04 -17.63
N TRP A 428 -14.34 -36.24 -17.11
CA TRP A 428 -13.48 -36.90 -16.12
C TRP A 428 -12.57 -37.93 -16.79
N GLY A 429 -11.36 -38.07 -16.26
CA GLY A 429 -10.43 -39.14 -16.59
C GLY A 429 -9.37 -39.30 -15.50
N LEU A 430 -8.21 -39.82 -15.89
CA LEU A 430 -7.07 -40.03 -14.99
C LEU A 430 -5.89 -39.15 -15.40
N ASP A 431 -5.22 -38.57 -14.40
CA ASP A 431 -4.05 -37.73 -14.65
C ASP A 431 -2.92 -38.54 -15.29
N GLY A 432 -2.38 -38.06 -16.42
CA GLY A 432 -1.37 -38.73 -17.23
C GLY A 432 -1.91 -39.52 -18.42
N GLU A 433 -3.19 -39.86 -18.44
CA GLU A 433 -3.83 -40.54 -19.57
C GLU A 433 -4.32 -39.57 -20.64
N VAL A 434 -4.67 -40.12 -21.81
CA VAL A 434 -5.29 -39.34 -22.89
C VAL A 434 -6.79 -39.24 -22.62
N LEU A 435 -7.28 -38.00 -22.51
CA LEU A 435 -8.70 -37.71 -22.35
C LEU A 435 -9.25 -37.12 -23.65
N GLN A 436 -10.43 -37.59 -24.06
CA GLN A 436 -11.11 -37.11 -25.25
C GLN A 436 -12.49 -36.56 -24.91
N MET A 437 -12.81 -35.42 -25.51
CA MET A 437 -14.08 -34.71 -25.32
C MET A 437 -14.67 -34.44 -26.69
N VAL A 438 -15.95 -34.75 -26.89
CA VAL A 438 -16.65 -34.41 -28.12
C VAL A 438 -17.14 -32.96 -27.99
N MET A 439 -16.85 -32.14 -28.99
CA MET A 439 -17.38 -30.79 -29.10
C MET A 439 -18.90 -30.87 -29.29
N PRO A 440 -19.68 -30.05 -28.56
CA PRO A 440 -21.12 -29.97 -28.80
C PRO A 440 -21.39 -29.48 -30.23
N SER A 441 -22.53 -29.89 -30.77
CA SER A 441 -23.08 -29.31 -32.00
C SER A 441 -23.34 -27.80 -31.83
N GLU A 442 -23.52 -27.07 -32.94
CA GLU A 442 -23.80 -25.62 -32.87
C GLU A 442 -25.08 -25.30 -32.07
N GLU A 443 -26.11 -26.14 -32.17
CA GLU A 443 -27.36 -25.98 -31.42
C GLU A 443 -27.14 -26.21 -29.91
N GLU A 444 -26.43 -27.28 -29.54
CA GLU A 444 -26.08 -27.57 -28.15
C GLU A 444 -25.19 -26.47 -27.55
N LEU A 445 -24.21 -25.97 -28.32
CA LEU A 445 -23.35 -24.87 -27.90
C LEU A 445 -24.16 -23.60 -27.64
N SER A 446 -25.07 -23.24 -28.54
CA SER A 446 -25.96 -22.09 -28.37
C SER A 446 -26.82 -22.21 -27.11
N ASN A 447 -27.34 -23.41 -26.84
CA ASN A 447 -28.11 -23.70 -25.63
C ASN A 447 -27.26 -23.57 -24.36
N LEU A 448 -26.06 -24.15 -24.34
CA LEU A 448 -25.12 -24.08 -23.21
C LEU A 448 -24.72 -22.63 -22.89
N VAL A 449 -24.44 -21.83 -23.93
CA VAL A 449 -24.14 -20.40 -23.78
C VAL A 449 -25.33 -19.65 -23.20
N SER A 450 -26.54 -19.89 -23.73
CA SER A 450 -27.75 -19.25 -23.23
C SER A 450 -28.06 -19.64 -21.77
N GLU A 451 -27.86 -20.91 -21.39
CA GLU A 451 -28.03 -21.38 -20.02
C GLU A 451 -26.99 -20.77 -19.07
N SER A 452 -25.73 -20.69 -19.49
CA SER A 452 -24.66 -20.02 -18.74
C SER A 452 -24.97 -18.54 -18.49
N GLU A 453 -25.36 -17.79 -19.53
CA GLU A 453 -25.72 -16.38 -19.40
C GLU A 453 -26.94 -16.18 -18.48
N LYS A 454 -27.94 -17.07 -18.56
CA LYS A 454 -29.10 -17.04 -17.65
C LYS A 454 -28.69 -17.33 -16.21
N LYS A 455 -27.85 -18.35 -15.98
CA LYS A 455 -27.34 -18.69 -14.65
C LYS A 455 -26.57 -17.52 -14.05
N TYR A 456 -25.65 -16.94 -14.81
CA TYR A 456 -24.89 -15.74 -14.40
C TYR A 456 -25.82 -14.59 -14.03
N LYS A 457 -26.82 -14.28 -14.88
CA LYS A 457 -27.78 -13.22 -14.61
C LYS A 457 -28.60 -13.47 -13.34
N ILE A 458 -29.11 -14.69 -13.16
CA ILE A 458 -29.85 -15.09 -11.95
C ILE A 458 -28.97 -14.98 -10.71
N GLN A 459 -27.70 -15.39 -10.81
CA GLN A 459 -26.75 -15.26 -9.71
C GLN A 459 -26.54 -13.79 -9.35
N MET A 460 -26.23 -12.93 -10.32
CA MET A 460 -26.04 -11.50 -10.11
C MET A 460 -27.29 -10.80 -9.55
N GLU A 461 -28.50 -11.18 -9.96
CA GLU A 461 -29.76 -10.63 -9.44
C GLU A 461 -30.06 -11.06 -7.99
N ASN A 462 -29.56 -12.22 -7.56
CA ASN A 462 -29.79 -12.77 -6.22
C ASN A 462 -28.63 -12.53 -5.24
N VAL A 463 -27.53 -11.93 -5.69
CA VAL A 463 -26.38 -11.62 -4.84
C VAL A 463 -26.80 -10.66 -3.73
N LYS A 464 -26.40 -10.99 -2.49
CA LYS A 464 -26.48 -10.06 -1.37
C LYS A 464 -25.34 -9.06 -1.47
N HIS A 465 -25.68 -7.82 -1.83
CA HIS A 465 -24.69 -6.75 -1.87
C HIS A 465 -24.20 -6.40 -0.48
N ILE A 466 -22.89 -6.12 -0.36
CA ILE A 466 -22.34 -5.52 0.84
C ILE A 466 -23.07 -4.18 1.06
N PRO A 467 -23.69 -3.96 2.23
CA PRO A 467 -24.38 -2.72 2.54
C PRO A 467 -23.49 -1.51 2.25
N ASN A 468 -24.05 -0.47 1.62
CA ASN A 468 -23.37 0.80 1.52
C ASN A 468 -23.45 1.52 2.87
N LEU A 469 -22.75 0.97 3.86
CA LEU A 469 -22.50 1.62 5.13
C LEU A 469 -21.39 2.62 4.86
N GLU A 470 -21.77 3.80 4.39
CA GLU A 470 -20.85 4.94 4.31
C GLU A 470 -20.33 5.31 5.71
N LYS A 471 -20.91 4.79 6.81
CA LYS A 471 -20.45 5.03 8.17
C LYS A 471 -20.69 3.82 9.09
N VAL A 472 -19.66 3.46 9.85
CA VAL A 472 -19.84 2.87 11.19
C VAL A 472 -20.67 3.88 11.98
N SER A 473 -21.77 3.42 12.58
CA SER A 473 -22.74 4.28 13.25
C SER A 473 -22.08 5.11 14.37
N GLY A 474 -21.99 6.41 14.15
CA GLY A 474 -21.62 7.39 15.17
C GLY A 474 -21.25 8.73 14.57
N HIS A 475 -22.25 9.61 14.46
CA HIS A 475 -22.21 11.04 14.09
C HIS A 475 -22.75 11.40 12.70
N LYS A 476 -23.82 12.20 12.72
CA LYS A 476 -24.31 12.98 11.58
C LYS A 476 -23.25 14.05 11.29
N GLU A 477 -22.41 13.83 10.30
CA GLU A 477 -21.53 14.88 9.76
C GLU A 477 -22.12 15.42 8.47
N VAL A 478 -21.88 16.71 8.23
CA VAL A 478 -22.14 17.38 6.97
C VAL A 478 -21.05 16.95 5.98
N GLU A 479 -21.45 16.45 4.81
CA GLU A 479 -20.51 16.03 3.76
C GLU A 479 -19.72 17.25 3.24
N LEU A 480 -18.39 17.25 3.43
CA LEU A 480 -17.56 18.36 2.98
C LEU A 480 -17.21 18.27 1.50
N SER A 481 -17.31 19.41 0.83
CA SER A 481 -16.98 19.55 -0.59
C SER A 481 -15.50 19.23 -0.88
N LYS A 482 -15.26 18.28 -1.79
CA LYS A 482 -13.96 18.08 -2.47
C LYS A 482 -13.68 19.16 -3.52
N THR A 483 -14.70 19.90 -3.96
CA THR A 483 -14.55 21.04 -4.86
C THR A 483 -13.94 22.21 -4.09
N PRO A 484 -12.85 22.84 -4.60
CA PRO A 484 -12.28 24.02 -3.97
C PRO A 484 -13.31 25.15 -3.88
N VAL A 485 -13.37 25.78 -2.71
CA VAL A 485 -14.11 27.01 -2.47
C VAL A 485 -13.19 28.17 -2.82
N GLU A 486 -13.67 29.07 -3.69
CA GLU A 486 -12.96 30.31 -4.00
C GLU A 486 -13.31 31.38 -2.96
N LEU A 487 -12.31 31.86 -2.22
CA LEU A 487 -12.42 33.07 -1.39
C LEU A 487 -11.83 34.22 -2.18
N LYS A 488 -12.65 35.21 -2.52
CA LYS A 488 -12.22 36.34 -3.34
C LYS A 488 -12.80 37.64 -2.81
N ASN A 489 -11.92 38.48 -2.29
CA ASN A 489 -12.26 39.82 -1.84
C ASN A 489 -10.99 40.70 -1.90
N GLY A 490 -11.15 41.99 -2.15
CA GLY A 490 -10.03 42.94 -2.15
C GLY A 490 -8.94 42.58 -3.17
N GLU A 491 -7.70 42.47 -2.69
CA GLU A 491 -6.51 42.20 -3.51
C GLU A 491 -6.16 40.70 -3.61
N TRP A 492 -6.98 39.80 -3.05
CA TRP A 492 -6.69 38.36 -2.95
C TRP A 492 -7.75 37.47 -3.61
N ALA A 493 -7.27 36.38 -4.23
CA ALA A 493 -8.08 35.24 -4.63
C ALA A 493 -7.41 33.96 -4.12
N LEU A 494 -8.13 33.19 -3.30
CA LEU A 494 -7.66 31.96 -2.67
C LEU A 494 -8.54 30.79 -3.11
N GLN A 495 -7.93 29.64 -3.38
CA GLN A 495 -8.67 28.39 -3.55
C GLN A 495 -8.42 27.48 -2.35
N VAL A 496 -9.46 27.22 -1.58
CA VAL A 496 -9.42 26.46 -0.33
C VAL A 496 -10.19 25.16 -0.49
N VAL A 497 -9.61 24.03 -0.10
CA VAL A 497 -10.28 22.72 -0.16
C VAL A 497 -10.72 22.31 1.25
N PRO A 498 -12.04 22.36 1.56
CA PRO A 498 -12.54 22.03 2.90
C PRO A 498 -12.21 20.61 3.34
N TRP A 499 -12.30 19.64 2.42
CA TRP A 499 -12.08 18.20 2.66
C TRP A 499 -10.72 17.85 3.31
N ILE A 500 -9.70 18.67 3.13
CA ILE A 500 -8.33 18.44 3.63
C ILE A 500 -7.93 19.51 4.65
N GLY A 501 -8.81 19.77 5.62
CA GLY A 501 -8.55 20.74 6.69
C GLY A 501 -8.42 22.18 6.22
N GLY A 502 -9.05 22.52 5.08
CA GLY A 502 -8.97 23.86 4.50
C GLY A 502 -7.63 24.16 3.85
N ARG A 503 -7.01 23.16 3.22
CA ARG A 503 -5.77 23.36 2.47
C ARG A 503 -5.97 24.45 1.41
N ILE A 504 -5.07 25.43 1.42
CA ILE A 504 -5.01 26.43 0.36
C ILE A 504 -4.16 25.86 -0.78
N ILE A 505 -4.77 25.63 -1.93
CA ILE A 505 -4.11 25.08 -3.13
C ILE A 505 -3.71 26.18 -4.13
N SER A 506 -4.23 27.39 -3.95
CA SER A 506 -3.86 28.56 -4.75
C SER A 506 -3.91 29.85 -3.93
N MET A 507 -2.86 30.67 -4.02
CA MET A 507 -2.80 32.02 -3.47
C MET A 507 -2.41 33.02 -4.57
N GLN A 508 -3.36 33.84 -5.02
CA GLN A 508 -3.13 34.84 -6.06
C GLN A 508 -3.34 36.25 -5.52
N HIS A 509 -2.36 37.12 -5.78
CA HIS A 509 -2.47 38.55 -5.51
C HIS A 509 -2.91 39.28 -6.79
N ILE A 510 -4.18 39.69 -6.83
CA ILE A 510 -4.90 40.17 -8.02
C ILE A 510 -4.19 41.38 -8.67
N PRO A 511 -3.82 42.45 -7.94
CA PRO A 511 -3.21 43.64 -8.55
C PRO A 511 -1.87 43.37 -9.24
N SER A 512 -1.07 42.45 -8.68
CA SER A 512 0.24 42.10 -9.26
C SER A 512 0.15 41.01 -10.34
N GLY A 513 -0.97 40.28 -10.42
CA GLY A 513 -1.10 39.06 -11.22
C GLY A 513 -0.26 37.88 -10.73
N THR A 514 0.48 38.01 -9.63
CA THR A 514 1.41 36.98 -9.13
C THR A 514 0.66 35.90 -8.37
N GLN A 515 0.95 34.64 -8.71
CA GLN A 515 0.51 33.47 -7.98
C GLN A 515 1.66 32.95 -7.11
N TRP A 516 1.57 33.19 -5.81
CA TRP A 516 2.63 32.86 -4.85
C TRP A 516 2.62 31.41 -4.39
N LEU A 517 1.44 30.78 -4.43
CA LEU A 517 1.24 29.37 -4.12
C LEU A 517 0.35 28.75 -5.20
N HIS A 518 0.80 27.62 -5.75
CA HIS A 518 0.00 26.79 -6.64
C HIS A 518 0.32 25.31 -6.41
N SER A 519 -0.73 24.52 -6.20
CA SER A 519 -0.67 23.13 -5.81
C SER A 519 -1.77 22.34 -6.51
N ARG A 520 -1.54 21.04 -6.73
CA ARG A 520 -2.63 20.09 -7.02
C ARG A 520 -3.10 19.50 -5.69
N ILE A 521 -4.36 19.07 -5.62
CA ILE A 521 -4.95 18.47 -4.41
C ILE A 521 -4.01 17.41 -3.79
N ASP A 522 -3.29 16.67 -4.63
CA ASP A 522 -2.41 15.55 -4.26
C ASP A 522 -0.91 15.89 -4.12
N VAL A 523 -0.47 17.14 -4.35
CA VAL A 523 0.98 17.51 -4.41
C VAL A 523 1.23 18.88 -3.76
N ASN A 524 1.95 18.91 -2.62
CA ASN A 524 2.51 20.09 -1.90
C ASN A 524 1.62 21.34 -1.84
N GLY A 525 1.17 21.76 -0.65
CA GLY A 525 0.36 22.98 -0.45
C GLY A 525 0.50 23.55 0.97
N TYR A 526 -0.42 24.42 1.42
CA TYR A 526 -0.46 24.86 2.82
C TYR A 526 -0.98 23.69 3.70
N GLU A 527 -0.09 22.89 4.28
CA GLU A 527 -0.46 21.68 5.03
C GLU A 527 -0.43 21.92 6.54
N GLU A 528 -1.53 21.61 7.25
CA GLU A 528 -1.44 21.21 8.66
C GLU A 528 -2.52 20.15 8.91
N TYR A 529 -2.09 18.90 9.15
CA TYR A 529 -2.90 17.73 9.53
C TYR A 529 -3.97 17.26 8.51
N SER A 530 -3.90 15.98 8.12
CA SER A 530 -4.90 15.28 7.30
C SER A 530 -5.82 14.43 8.20
N GLY A 531 -6.72 15.07 8.95
CA GLY A 531 -7.82 14.40 9.63
C GLY A 531 -8.99 14.15 8.66
N THR A 532 -9.83 13.16 8.95
CA THR A 532 -10.99 12.80 8.12
C THR A 532 -12.29 13.51 8.49
N ASP A 533 -12.35 14.11 9.68
CA ASP A 533 -13.60 14.55 10.30
C ASP A 533 -13.54 16.07 10.48
N TRP A 534 -14.33 16.81 9.70
CA TRP A 534 -14.29 18.27 9.66
C TRP A 534 -15.71 18.86 9.52
N ASP A 535 -16.04 19.87 10.30
CA ASP A 535 -17.26 20.68 10.21
C ASP A 535 -16.95 22.02 9.52
N LEU A 536 -17.86 22.45 8.63
CA LEU A 536 -17.77 23.70 7.87
C LEU A 536 -18.95 24.62 8.17
N GLU A 537 -18.65 25.83 8.62
CA GLU A 537 -19.62 26.93 8.63
C GLU A 537 -19.30 27.88 7.46
N GLN A 538 -20.12 27.86 6.41
CA GLN A 538 -20.06 28.83 5.30
C GLN A 538 -21.03 29.99 5.53
N ALA A 539 -20.54 31.22 5.39
CA ALA A 539 -21.36 32.41 5.30
C ALA A 539 -21.38 32.93 3.84
N GLY A 540 -22.42 32.58 3.07
CA GLY A 540 -22.75 33.23 1.79
C GLY A 540 -21.66 33.25 0.70
N GLU A 541 -21.74 34.20 -0.23
CA GLU A 541 -20.66 34.52 -1.20
C GLU A 541 -19.37 34.81 -0.40
N ALA A 542 -18.47 33.83 -0.33
CA ALA A 542 -17.66 33.61 0.88
C ALA A 542 -16.44 34.52 1.00
N GLU A 543 -16.47 35.44 1.96
CA GLU A 543 -15.32 36.26 2.40
C GLU A 543 -14.49 35.58 3.52
N SER A 544 -15.01 34.48 4.08
CA SER A 544 -14.38 33.69 5.12
C SER A 544 -14.77 32.21 5.07
N ILE A 545 -13.90 31.35 5.61
CA ILE A 545 -14.15 29.94 5.85
C ILE A 545 -13.69 29.58 7.26
N LYS A 546 -14.53 28.85 7.99
CA LYS A 546 -14.21 28.30 9.30
C LYS A 546 -14.37 26.79 9.28
N LEU A 547 -13.36 26.10 9.81
CA LEU A 547 -13.22 24.66 9.80
C LEU A 547 -12.87 24.20 11.21
N GLU A 548 -13.49 23.12 11.66
CA GLU A 548 -13.13 22.43 12.88
C GLU A 548 -13.05 20.94 12.59
N GLY A 549 -12.00 20.23 13.03
CA GLY A 549 -11.91 18.79 12.86
C GLY A 549 -11.32 18.06 14.05
N ASP A 550 -11.79 16.83 14.30
CA ASP A 550 -11.23 15.98 15.36
C ASP A 550 -9.86 15.44 14.93
N ILE A 551 -8.85 15.57 15.80
CA ILE A 551 -7.48 15.12 15.53
C ILE A 551 -7.06 13.96 16.46
N GLY A 552 -8.02 13.34 17.13
CA GLY A 552 -7.85 12.21 18.02
C GLY A 552 -7.34 12.61 19.41
N GLY A 553 -7.48 11.69 20.38
CA GLY A 553 -7.00 11.90 21.75
C GLY A 553 -7.78 12.98 22.53
N GLY A 554 -9.00 13.29 22.10
CA GLY A 554 -9.86 14.31 22.72
C GLY A 554 -9.50 15.75 22.34
N LEU A 555 -8.72 15.95 21.28
CA LEU A 555 -8.32 17.24 20.73
C LEU A 555 -9.07 17.53 19.44
N ALA A 556 -9.31 18.80 19.15
CA ALA A 556 -9.81 19.27 17.85
C ALA A 556 -8.89 20.35 17.31
N PHE A 557 -8.77 20.42 16.00
CA PHE A 557 -8.11 21.49 15.28
C PHE A 557 -9.16 22.45 14.73
N GLU A 558 -9.01 23.74 14.99
CA GLU A 558 -9.87 24.78 14.44
C GLU A 558 -9.03 25.69 13.52
N ARG A 559 -9.53 25.96 12.32
CA ARG A 559 -8.94 26.90 11.37
C ARG A 559 -9.96 27.88 10.83
N GLN A 560 -9.57 29.14 10.80
CA GLN A 560 -10.34 30.20 10.15
C GLN A 560 -9.46 30.91 9.12
N ILE A 561 -9.91 30.99 7.87
CA ILE A 561 -9.25 31.75 6.80
C ILE A 561 -10.24 32.82 6.35
N TYR A 562 -9.83 34.07 6.32
CA TYR A 562 -10.70 35.16 5.88
C TYR A 562 -9.92 36.33 5.30
N ILE A 563 -10.57 37.07 4.42
CA ILE A 563 -10.05 38.33 3.88
C ILE A 563 -10.68 39.45 4.70
N ARG A 564 -9.86 40.38 5.20
CA ARG A 564 -10.33 41.45 6.08
C ARG A 564 -11.15 42.49 5.30
N GLU A 565 -12.41 42.65 5.66
CA GLU A 565 -13.27 43.71 5.09
C GLU A 565 -12.68 45.12 5.34
N ASP A 566 -12.08 45.34 6.51
CA ASP A 566 -11.50 46.61 6.90
C ASP A 566 -10.10 46.86 6.32
N ASN A 567 -9.45 45.84 5.76
CA ASN A 567 -8.16 45.93 5.09
C ASN A 567 -8.04 44.93 3.93
N PRO A 568 -8.51 45.28 2.72
CA PRO A 568 -8.58 44.37 1.58
C PRO A 568 -7.21 43.92 1.03
N LYS A 569 -6.10 44.45 1.56
CA LYS A 569 -4.72 44.09 1.19
C LYS A 569 -4.21 42.85 1.93
N VAL A 570 -4.95 42.42 2.96
CA VAL A 570 -4.50 41.41 3.90
C VAL A 570 -5.56 40.31 4.02
N PHE A 571 -5.11 39.06 3.94
CA PHE A 571 -5.90 37.92 4.39
C PHE A 571 -5.22 37.28 5.60
N GLN A 572 -6.02 36.71 6.49
CA GLN A 572 -5.60 36.19 7.77
C GLN A 572 -5.95 34.71 7.88
N ILE A 573 -5.06 33.95 8.51
CA ILE A 573 -5.28 32.55 8.89
C ILE A 573 -5.06 32.43 10.38
N GLU A 574 -6.06 31.87 11.06
CA GLU A 574 -5.98 31.51 12.47
C GLU A 574 -6.09 30.00 12.59
N SER A 575 -5.05 29.33 13.09
CA SER A 575 -5.07 27.89 13.34
C SER A 575 -4.90 27.63 14.83
N SER A 576 -5.63 26.65 15.36
CA SER A 576 -5.54 26.28 16.78
C SER A 576 -5.78 24.80 17.05
N ILE A 577 -5.14 24.27 18.08
CA ILE A 577 -5.46 22.95 18.66
C ILE A 577 -6.09 23.18 20.03
N ILE A 578 -7.31 22.69 20.20
CA ILE A 578 -8.12 22.83 21.41
C ILE A 578 -8.43 21.45 22.00
N ALA A 579 -8.73 21.40 23.30
CA ALA A 579 -9.12 20.16 23.98
C ALA A 579 -10.65 20.07 24.12
N ARG A 580 -11.29 19.06 23.52
CA ARG A 580 -12.76 18.86 23.57
C ARG A 580 -13.19 17.86 24.64
N LYS A 581 -12.57 16.67 24.73
CA LYS A 581 -12.95 15.59 25.69
C LYS A 581 -11.72 14.86 26.25
N VAL A 582 -10.93 15.51 27.11
CA VAL A 582 -9.84 14.84 27.83
C VAL A 582 -10.46 13.99 28.95
N GLY A 583 -10.38 12.66 28.84
CA GLY A 583 -11.11 11.71 29.70
C GLY A 583 -10.72 11.78 31.19
N ALA A 584 -11.67 11.45 32.06
CA ALA A 584 -11.58 11.53 33.53
C ALA A 584 -10.55 10.60 34.21
N GLY A 585 -9.73 9.86 33.44
CA GLY A 585 -8.65 9.00 33.94
C GLY A 585 -7.23 9.48 33.61
N SER A 586 -7.10 10.61 32.91
CA SER A 586 -5.82 11.30 32.69
C SER A 586 -5.83 12.59 33.52
N SER A 587 -4.67 13.09 33.94
CA SER A 587 -4.49 14.26 34.81
C SER A 587 -4.96 15.61 34.22
N GLY A 588 -5.94 15.62 33.31
CA GLY A 588 -6.51 16.81 32.68
C GLY A 588 -5.74 17.34 31.47
N SER A 589 -4.70 16.64 31.01
CA SER A 589 -3.79 17.07 29.93
C SER A 589 -3.71 16.06 28.77
N SER A 590 -3.64 16.54 27.52
CA SER A 590 -3.41 15.70 26.35
C SER A 590 -1.98 15.14 26.26
N ARG A 591 -1.70 14.30 25.26
CA ARG A 591 -0.32 14.02 24.79
C ARG A 591 0.39 15.31 24.38
N LEU A 592 1.73 15.29 24.33
CA LEU A 592 2.51 16.37 23.72
C LEU A 592 2.08 16.54 22.27
N VAL A 593 1.76 17.78 21.89
CA VAL A 593 1.37 18.14 20.53
C VAL A 593 2.04 19.45 20.13
N CYS A 594 2.21 19.63 18.83
CA CYS A 594 2.77 20.84 18.22
C CYS A 594 1.87 21.23 17.05
N LEU A 595 1.48 22.50 17.00
CA LEU A 595 0.82 23.11 15.86
C LEU A 595 1.90 23.59 14.87
N ARG A 596 1.78 23.26 13.59
CA ARG A 596 2.82 23.53 12.59
C ARG A 596 2.18 24.02 11.31
N VAL A 597 2.38 25.29 10.98
CA VAL A 597 2.06 25.95 9.71
C VAL A 597 3.10 25.57 8.66
N HIS A 598 2.68 24.95 7.54
CA HIS A 598 3.60 24.46 6.50
C HIS A 598 3.22 24.94 5.07
N PRO A 599 3.39 26.22 4.73
CA PRO A 599 3.18 26.74 3.38
C PRO A 599 4.39 26.48 2.49
N THR A 600 4.14 25.97 1.28
CA THR A 600 5.13 25.89 0.20
C THR A 600 4.80 26.89 -0.89
N PHE A 601 5.72 27.82 -1.16
CA PHE A 601 5.59 28.86 -2.18
C PHE A 601 6.34 28.48 -3.45
N THR A 602 5.78 28.84 -4.60
CA THR A 602 6.40 28.64 -5.91
C THR A 602 7.23 29.88 -6.26
N LEU A 603 8.48 29.66 -6.66
CA LEU A 603 9.40 30.75 -7.01
C LEU A 603 9.41 30.93 -8.52
N LEU A 604 9.01 32.12 -8.99
CA LEU A 604 9.07 32.44 -10.43
C LEU A 604 10.52 32.70 -10.87
N HIS A 605 11.32 33.35 -10.01
CA HIS A 605 12.73 33.64 -10.25
C HIS A 605 13.59 33.11 -9.09
N PRO A 606 13.77 31.77 -8.96
CA PRO A 606 14.41 31.18 -7.79
C PRO A 606 15.78 31.77 -7.44
N THR A 607 16.57 32.19 -8.44
CA THR A 607 17.91 32.78 -8.23
C THR A 607 17.87 34.25 -7.78
N GLU A 608 16.73 34.92 -7.92
CA GLU A 608 16.51 36.34 -7.61
C GLU A 608 15.52 36.52 -6.44
N SER A 609 15.19 35.41 -5.77
CA SER A 609 14.33 35.38 -4.59
C SER A 609 15.13 35.11 -3.31
N PHE A 610 14.74 35.73 -2.21
CA PHE A 610 15.35 35.52 -0.89
C PHE A 610 14.34 35.81 0.23
N ILE A 611 14.63 35.32 1.45
CA ILE A 611 13.84 35.65 2.65
C ILE A 611 14.53 36.76 3.43
N SER A 612 13.78 37.75 3.90
CA SER A 612 14.27 38.86 4.71
C SER A 612 13.46 39.00 6.00
N PHE A 613 14.14 39.20 7.13
CA PHE A 613 13.48 39.57 8.40
C PHE A 613 14.43 40.21 9.42
N LEU A 614 13.86 40.85 10.43
CA LEU A 614 14.54 41.31 11.64
C LEU A 614 14.26 40.32 12.77
N SER A 615 15.30 39.78 13.41
CA SER A 615 15.17 38.89 14.56
C SER A 615 14.79 39.64 15.84
N ILE A 616 14.29 38.91 16.84
CA ILE A 616 13.95 39.48 18.16
C ILE A 616 15.18 40.12 18.83
N ASP A 617 16.37 39.56 18.64
CA ASP A 617 17.65 40.14 19.11
C ASP A 617 18.11 41.40 18.34
N GLY A 618 17.36 41.82 17.32
CA GLY A 618 17.67 42.97 16.48
C GLY A 618 18.63 42.69 15.32
N SER A 619 18.99 41.42 15.06
CA SER A 619 19.80 41.06 13.89
C SER A 619 18.96 41.01 12.60
N THR A 620 19.51 41.56 11.51
CA THR A 620 18.87 41.50 10.18
C THR A 620 19.35 40.27 9.42
N HIS A 621 18.43 39.52 8.84
CA HIS A 621 18.71 38.31 8.05
C HIS A 621 18.28 38.49 6.61
N GLU A 622 19.15 38.07 5.69
CA GLU A 622 18.89 37.94 4.26
C GLU A 622 19.30 36.52 3.83
N ILE A 623 18.32 35.68 3.54
CA ILE A 623 18.51 34.24 3.33
C ILE A 623 18.27 33.92 1.87
N TRP A 624 19.33 33.53 1.18
CA TRP A 624 19.28 33.10 -0.21
C TRP A 624 19.06 31.59 -0.33
N PRO A 625 18.51 31.12 -1.46
CA PRO A 625 18.35 29.71 -1.76
C PRO A 625 19.66 28.94 -1.58
N ASN A 626 19.64 27.95 -0.70
CA ASN A 626 20.73 27.02 -0.48
C ASN A 626 20.19 25.64 -0.15
N SER A 627 21.01 24.60 -0.27
CA SER A 627 20.59 23.21 -0.14
C SER A 627 20.41 22.74 1.31
N SER A 628 20.29 23.65 2.29
CA SER A 628 20.22 23.32 3.72
C SER A 628 19.00 23.95 4.38
N GLU A 629 18.38 23.18 5.26
CA GLU A 629 17.33 23.65 6.16
C GLU A 629 17.91 24.66 7.17
N GLN A 630 17.19 25.77 7.39
CA GLN A 630 17.58 26.81 8.33
C GLN A 630 16.52 26.95 9.42
N LEU A 631 16.92 26.66 10.66
CA LEU A 631 16.06 26.69 11.84
C LEU A 631 16.36 27.92 12.69
N TYR A 632 15.31 28.64 13.09
CA TYR A 632 15.38 29.82 13.95
C TYR A 632 14.58 29.60 15.24
N GLU A 633 15.26 29.70 16.38
CA GLU A 633 14.73 29.49 17.74
C GLU A 633 15.19 30.60 18.69
N GLY A 634 14.50 30.77 19.82
CA GLY A 634 14.83 31.79 20.81
C GLY A 634 14.81 33.20 20.23
N ASP A 635 15.78 34.04 20.57
CA ASP A 635 15.81 35.45 20.12
C ASP A 635 16.27 35.61 18.66
N ARG A 636 16.68 34.51 17.99
CA ARG A 636 17.02 34.53 16.56
C ARG A 636 15.82 34.42 15.64
N ARG A 637 14.63 34.08 16.18
CA ARG A 637 13.38 34.04 15.42
C ARG A 637 13.05 35.41 14.83
N PRO A 638 12.31 35.46 13.70
CA PRO A 638 11.76 36.70 13.20
C PRO A 638 10.90 37.39 14.25
N ASN A 639 11.02 38.72 14.36
CA ASN A 639 10.32 39.54 15.33
C ASN A 639 8.88 39.86 14.86
N GLY A 640 8.09 38.80 14.67
CA GLY A 640 6.69 38.89 14.29
C GLY A 640 6.42 39.03 12.79
N ASP A 641 7.44 39.14 11.93
CA ASP A 641 7.27 39.00 10.49
C ASP A 641 8.52 38.50 9.75
N TRP A 642 8.29 37.96 8.56
CA TRP A 642 9.31 37.68 7.55
C TRP A 642 8.74 37.91 6.14
N MET A 643 9.61 38.18 5.18
CA MET A 643 9.23 38.54 3.82
C MET A 643 9.94 37.67 2.80
N LEU A 644 9.19 37.02 1.92
CA LEU A 644 9.70 36.40 0.70
C LEU A 644 9.77 37.46 -0.40
N VAL A 645 10.97 37.82 -0.81
CA VAL A 645 11.26 38.83 -1.83
C VAL A 645 11.48 38.15 -3.17
N ASP A 646 10.90 38.70 -4.25
CA ASP A 646 11.30 38.43 -5.63
C ASP A 646 11.75 39.75 -6.29
N LYS A 647 13.06 39.88 -6.55
CA LYS A 647 13.65 41.11 -7.09
C LYS A 647 13.16 41.42 -8.50
N CYS A 648 12.92 40.40 -9.32
CA CYS A 648 12.48 40.56 -10.70
C CYS A 648 11.03 41.05 -10.77
N LEU A 649 10.18 40.58 -9.86
CA LEU A 649 8.80 41.05 -9.73
C LEU A 649 8.72 42.44 -9.08
N GLY A 650 9.71 42.84 -8.27
CA GLY A 650 9.67 44.07 -7.49
C GLY A 650 8.65 44.03 -6.36
N PHE A 651 8.27 42.83 -5.92
CA PHE A 651 7.28 42.59 -4.87
C PHE A 651 7.84 41.63 -3.80
N GLY A 652 7.35 41.78 -2.57
CA GLY A 652 7.61 40.88 -1.47
C GLY A 652 6.31 40.41 -0.82
N LEU A 653 6.21 39.12 -0.55
CA LEU A 653 5.14 38.51 0.22
C LEU A 653 5.54 38.55 1.71
N VAL A 654 4.91 39.43 2.46
CA VAL A 654 5.13 39.55 3.91
C VAL A 654 4.18 38.62 4.64
N ASN A 655 4.70 37.78 5.53
CA ASN A 655 3.91 37.02 6.48
C ASN A 655 4.17 37.54 7.90
N ARG A 656 3.13 38.05 8.54
CA ARG A 656 3.19 38.52 9.94
C ARG A 656 2.50 37.54 10.86
N PHE A 657 3.04 37.31 12.03
CA PHE A 657 2.51 36.36 13.00
C PHE A 657 2.74 36.83 14.44
N ASN A 658 1.96 36.30 15.38
CA ASN A 658 2.18 36.57 16.79
C ASN A 658 3.45 35.87 17.30
N VAL A 659 4.46 36.65 17.67
CA VAL A 659 5.75 36.12 18.16
C VAL A 659 5.63 35.26 19.42
N ASN A 660 4.58 35.44 20.21
CA ASN A 660 4.33 34.65 21.43
C ASN A 660 3.71 33.27 21.12
N GLU A 661 3.19 33.08 19.92
CA GLU A 661 2.53 31.85 19.47
C GLU A 661 3.49 30.92 18.71
N VAL A 662 4.56 31.49 18.14
CA VAL A 662 5.51 30.77 17.30
C VAL A 662 6.80 30.50 18.07
N TYR A 663 7.03 29.25 18.47
CA TYR A 663 8.22 28.80 19.21
C TYR A 663 9.46 28.63 18.33
N LYS A 664 9.29 28.28 17.05
CA LYS A 664 10.40 28.16 16.09
C LYS A 664 9.92 28.39 14.65
N CYS A 665 10.83 28.89 13.81
CA CYS A 665 10.59 29.13 12.38
C CYS A 665 11.59 28.33 11.55
N LEU A 666 11.16 27.83 10.38
CA LEU A 666 11.99 27.03 9.49
C LEU A 666 11.91 27.54 8.06
N VAL A 667 13.07 27.66 7.41
CA VAL A 667 13.17 27.96 5.97
C VAL A 667 13.81 26.77 5.27
N HIS A 668 13.12 26.21 4.27
CA HIS A 668 13.62 25.10 3.46
C HIS A 668 13.42 25.39 1.97
N TRP A 669 14.52 25.37 1.21
CA TRP A 669 14.52 25.62 -0.22
C TRP A 669 14.44 24.31 -1.01
N GLY A 670 13.45 24.21 -1.90
CA GLY A 670 13.33 23.13 -2.87
C GLY A 670 13.79 23.56 -4.27
N THR A 671 13.66 22.67 -5.25
CA THR A 671 13.93 23.01 -6.66
C THR A 671 12.79 23.88 -7.20
N GLY A 672 12.96 25.20 -7.13
CA GLY A 672 11.96 26.17 -7.60
C GLY A 672 10.85 26.49 -6.60
N THR A 673 11.01 26.09 -5.33
CA THR A 673 10.05 26.36 -4.25
C THR A 673 10.76 26.76 -2.97
N VAL A 674 10.04 27.40 -2.06
CA VAL A 674 10.49 27.66 -0.69
C VAL A 674 9.39 27.36 0.29
N ASN A 675 9.74 26.71 1.39
CA ASN A 675 8.85 26.39 2.47
C ASN A 675 9.20 27.24 3.70
N LEU A 676 8.18 27.89 4.29
CA LEU A 676 8.32 28.88 5.36
C LEU A 676 7.42 28.51 6.54
N GLU A 677 7.96 27.75 7.48
CA GLU A 677 7.15 27.15 8.54
C GLU A 677 7.13 27.95 9.83
N LEU A 678 5.96 27.95 10.48
CA LEU A 678 5.79 28.45 11.85
C LEU A 678 5.37 27.28 12.73
N TRP A 679 6.05 27.10 13.85
CA TRP A 679 5.75 26.03 14.79
C TRP A 679 5.41 26.62 16.15
N SER A 680 4.38 26.08 16.79
CA SER A 680 4.13 26.37 18.20
C SER A 680 5.15 25.65 19.07
N GLU A 681 5.10 25.92 20.38
CA GLU A 681 5.78 25.07 21.34
C GLU A 681 5.18 23.66 21.33
N GLU A 682 5.99 22.66 21.66
CA GLU A 682 5.53 21.29 21.87
C GLU A 682 5.11 21.13 23.34
N ARG A 683 3.80 21.00 23.59
CA ARG A 683 3.29 20.83 24.95
C ARG A 683 1.92 20.13 24.98
N PRO A 684 1.45 19.70 26.15
CA PRO A 684 0.07 19.28 26.32
C PRO A 684 -0.91 20.46 26.11
N VAL A 685 -2.06 20.18 25.50
CA VAL A 685 -3.15 21.14 25.32
C VAL A 685 -4.19 20.95 26.42
N LEU A 686 -4.57 22.06 27.04
CA LEU A 686 -5.63 22.14 28.06
C LEU A 686 -6.82 22.92 27.50
N ARG A 687 -8.03 22.65 27.99
CA ARG A 687 -9.24 23.41 27.61
C ARG A 687 -9.09 24.92 27.74
N GLN A 688 -8.29 25.38 28.71
CA GLN A 688 -8.07 26.80 29.00
C GLN A 688 -6.82 27.37 28.32
N SER A 689 -5.99 26.53 27.67
CA SER A 689 -4.72 26.92 27.06
C SER A 689 -4.52 26.16 25.73
N PRO A 690 -5.24 26.58 24.67
CA PRO A 690 -5.03 26.02 23.33
C PRO A 690 -3.65 26.36 22.79
N LEU A 691 -3.17 25.57 21.82
CA LEU A 691 -2.08 26.02 20.95
C LEU A 691 -2.70 26.83 19.81
N ARG A 692 -2.10 27.96 19.47
CA ARG A 692 -2.59 28.87 18.43
C ARG A 692 -1.42 29.36 17.60
N ILE A 693 -1.64 29.55 16.31
CA ILE A 693 -0.80 30.37 15.44
C ILE A 693 -1.76 31.20 14.59
N SER A 694 -1.76 32.52 14.83
CA SER A 694 -2.42 33.52 14.01
C SER A 694 -1.37 34.24 13.17
N HIS A 695 -1.61 34.28 11.86
CA HIS A 695 -0.74 34.97 10.92
C HIS A 695 -1.51 35.56 9.73
N GLU A 696 -0.89 36.51 9.04
CA GLU A 696 -1.49 37.22 7.93
C GLU A 696 -0.51 37.39 6.78
N TYR A 697 -1.02 37.56 5.57
CA TYR A 697 -0.23 37.79 4.37
C TYR A 697 -0.60 39.11 3.69
N GLU A 698 0.43 39.84 3.27
CA GLU A 698 0.33 41.09 2.52
C GLU A 698 1.38 41.10 1.40
N VAL A 699 1.05 41.59 0.20
CA VAL A 699 2.05 41.85 -0.83
C VAL A 699 2.47 43.32 -0.79
N ARG A 700 3.78 43.56 -0.71
CA ARG A 700 4.37 44.90 -0.73
C ARG A 700 5.23 45.10 -1.96
N ARG A 701 5.21 46.31 -2.51
CA ARG A 701 6.18 46.71 -3.52
C ARG A 701 7.51 46.99 -2.84
N ILE A 702 8.58 46.43 -3.39
CA ILE A 702 9.94 46.64 -2.90
C ILE A 702 10.52 47.82 -3.67
N SER A 703 11.03 48.80 -2.94
CA SER A 703 11.60 50.05 -3.46
C SER A 703 13.01 49.85 -4.00
#